data_AF-A0A0V1BWM0-F1
#
_entry.id   AF-A0A0V1BWM0-F1
#
_cell.length_a   1.000
_cell.length_b   1.000
_cell.length_c   1.000
_cell.angle_alpha   90.00
_cell.angle_beta   90.00
_cell.angle_gamma   90.00
#
_symmetry.space_group_name_H-M   'P 1'
#
loop_
_entity.id
_entity.type
_entity.pdbx_description
1 polymer ?
#
loop_
_entity_poly.entity_id
_entity_poly.type
_entity_poly.pdbx_seq_one_letter_code
_entity_poly.pdbx_strand_id
1 'polypeptide(L)'
;MTVTYSLECSTSTLATFLKLLLRWRGSIYKLMYKEAIIYLTLYTVLSLVYRHGLNEDQRVHFEKLSLFCERSLSFIPLTFILGFYVSMVVTRWWDVFMNIGWPDRIVLQVACYVQSADQKGRMVRRTVARYLNLAQTLVLRDISSAVKKRFPTIEMVIQSGFMNEEELKQYEEVKCLHHKYWIPIQWCCTLLCKARKESLIENDLLLNQMIDDIMNYRQNLMMLLNYDWISVPLVYTQCIICQLLGSLYNVCQYEVLYQCNSYVVTIAVYGFFAASLMARQYLNPSKNYPGHNVDLYVPIFTILQFVFYMGWLKVAESLINPLGEDDDDFEINYIVERNLQAGYLIADENYGRIPPLERDIHWNDVQAEIPHTAASIGLKDNPQIGSASAIEIKPEKAELAPSDGEETSKHEDGLSRFRKVSKALMENTRPLRHFLSSTGSHENVESPLSASRRKLSKQTARHNCHEDFSRSNSQRSSRRSFRRKASAAERSADVMRKISNYDNKHLDDRQKGLSREVSTSPSHNRLETITESLHRPDEDSSVDAASVAVEGQEVRTMAMESQDNLSVQSPNAADSQMNLIESLHHSSALQSAFVNEALRLDEPDVDEVLSPDESDEPKDNENKHALKKIVFSVWLPISYCLCRFYVTLKKIIFSVEIKDDAMKVLKKQIDSSGSGFFTFLAEEPEDMWHTYNLVQVGDNVRTSTTRKVTFDRLSGHSTSKMQLVLTVEVEKIFYDKEDGALHVSGKNIEENQFVKLGAYHTLNLQLKRKFTVYKCKWDVVHMERINEACNASSEADLAAVVMQDGLAHICLITNTMTISRAKITKSIPQKSRYNASQRQVAFKKFFEAVKAALLLNVNFDVVKCVLIASPGFLRDQFFAYLYSEDSSKNEVLLNNKSKFILVQSTTGHKHALKEILNNPAISAKLKDTKAAGETKALEAFHEMLLQDANRAFYGIKHVEHANELLSIKTLLISDALFRSMDFVKRSRYVSLVESVKKQGGEVKIFSSLHLSGEQLAYMGGVAAILRYPIEDLENDDEYIDDSVVEELTKKHDNKNNHS
;
A
#
# COMPACT_ATOMS: atom_id res chain seq x y z
N MET A 1 -2.52 -16.97 -16.81
CA MET A 1 -2.28 -18.42 -16.88
C MET A 1 -3.02 -18.95 -18.09
N THR A 2 -2.34 -19.76 -18.87
CA THR A 2 -2.81 -20.24 -20.18
C THR A 2 -3.18 -21.72 -20.13
N VAL A 3 -2.66 -22.46 -19.14
CA VAL A 3 -3.26 -23.72 -18.69
C VAL A 3 -4.51 -23.40 -17.85
N THR A 4 -5.63 -23.17 -18.53
CA THR A 4 -6.90 -22.86 -17.86
C THR A 4 -7.46 -24.09 -17.11
N TYR A 5 -7.79 -23.89 -15.83
CA TYR A 5 -8.44 -24.91 -14.98
C TYR A 5 -9.59 -24.33 -14.13
N SER A 6 -9.98 -23.08 -14.36
CA SER A 6 -11.01 -22.36 -13.58
C SER A 6 -12.37 -23.07 -13.55
N LEU A 7 -12.74 -23.77 -14.63
CA LEU A 7 -13.97 -24.56 -14.70
C LEU A 7 -13.93 -25.77 -13.76
N GLU A 8 -12.78 -26.44 -13.64
CA GLU A 8 -12.59 -27.57 -12.70
C GLU A 8 -12.65 -27.09 -11.24
N CYS A 9 -12.14 -25.88 -10.98
CA CYS A 9 -12.18 -25.22 -9.67
C CYS A 9 -13.50 -24.48 -9.36
N SER A 10 -14.47 -24.45 -10.27
CA SER A 10 -15.74 -23.73 -10.09
C SER A 10 -16.58 -24.22 -8.89
N THR A 11 -16.32 -25.44 -8.41
CA THR A 11 -17.02 -26.05 -7.26
C THR A 11 -16.03 -26.64 -6.26
N SER A 12 -16.28 -26.41 -4.97
CA SER A 12 -15.44 -26.81 -3.84
C SER A 12 -15.65 -28.28 -3.41
N THR A 13 -15.59 -29.20 -4.37
CA THR A 13 -15.69 -30.64 -4.09
C THR A 13 -14.41 -31.19 -3.46
N LEU A 14 -14.53 -32.25 -2.65
CA LEU A 14 -13.37 -32.93 -2.03
C LEU A 14 -12.37 -33.47 -3.07
N ALA A 15 -12.83 -33.79 -4.28
CA ALA A 15 -11.98 -34.28 -5.37
C ALA A 15 -11.33 -33.17 -6.20
N THR A 16 -11.70 -31.89 -6.02
CA THR A 16 -11.29 -30.79 -6.92
C THR A 16 -9.76 -30.65 -7.01
N PHE A 17 -9.06 -30.52 -5.88
CA PHE A 17 -7.59 -30.44 -5.89
C PHE A 17 -6.91 -31.79 -6.19
N LEU A 18 -7.55 -32.93 -5.90
CA LEU A 18 -7.01 -34.25 -6.26
C LEU A 18 -6.99 -34.47 -7.79
N LYS A 19 -7.93 -33.87 -8.53
CA LYS A 19 -7.89 -33.85 -10.00
C LYS A 19 -6.71 -33.01 -10.54
N LEU A 20 -6.47 -31.84 -9.96
CA LEU A 20 -5.35 -30.98 -10.36
C LEU A 20 -3.98 -31.68 -10.18
N LEU A 21 -3.82 -32.45 -9.11
CA LEU A 21 -2.60 -33.26 -8.86
C LEU A 21 -2.39 -34.42 -9.86
N LEU A 22 -3.36 -34.69 -10.74
CA LEU A 22 -3.24 -35.68 -11.83
C LEU A 22 -3.01 -35.02 -13.21
N ARG A 23 -2.95 -33.70 -13.29
CA ARG A 23 -2.69 -32.93 -14.52
C ARG A 23 -1.20 -32.93 -14.85
N TRP A 24 -0.84 -33.01 -16.14
CA TRP A 24 0.56 -33.01 -16.60
C TRP A 24 1.02 -31.69 -17.27
N ARG A 25 0.21 -31.09 -18.16
CA ARG A 25 0.50 -29.76 -18.73
C ARG A 25 0.35 -28.69 -17.64
N GLY A 26 1.33 -27.77 -17.53
CA GLY A 26 1.41 -26.78 -16.46
C GLY A 26 1.66 -27.38 -15.07
N SER A 27 2.15 -28.62 -14.99
CA SER A 27 2.28 -29.33 -13.72
C SER A 27 3.64 -29.15 -13.06
N ILE A 28 3.63 -29.12 -11.73
CA ILE A 28 4.83 -29.11 -10.88
C ILE A 28 5.74 -30.32 -11.19
N TYR A 29 5.17 -31.44 -11.62
CA TYR A 29 5.88 -32.66 -12.03
C TYR A 29 6.67 -32.47 -13.32
N LYS A 30 6.04 -31.88 -14.36
CA LYS A 30 6.69 -31.57 -15.64
C LYS A 30 7.86 -30.58 -15.45
N LEU A 31 7.76 -29.69 -14.46
CA LEU A 31 8.81 -28.70 -14.15
C LEU A 31 10.00 -29.26 -13.36
N MET A 32 9.88 -30.41 -12.66
CA MET A 32 10.94 -30.92 -11.76
C MET A 32 11.45 -32.34 -12.04
N TYR A 33 10.86 -33.09 -12.99
CA TYR A 33 11.14 -34.52 -13.11
C TYR A 33 12.63 -34.83 -13.41
N LYS A 34 13.33 -33.94 -14.11
CA LYS A 34 14.76 -34.08 -14.42
C LYS A 34 15.59 -33.99 -13.14
N GLU A 35 15.38 -32.94 -12.35
CA GLU A 35 16.04 -32.67 -11.09
C GLU A 35 15.72 -33.76 -10.05
N ALA A 36 14.47 -34.24 -10.01
CA ALA A 36 14.04 -35.33 -9.15
C ALA A 36 14.75 -36.65 -9.48
N ILE A 37 14.88 -37.00 -10.78
CA ILE A 37 15.64 -38.18 -11.22
C ILE A 37 17.11 -38.06 -10.84
N ILE A 38 17.73 -36.89 -11.05
CA ILE A 38 19.13 -36.64 -10.68
C ILE A 38 19.32 -36.80 -9.15
N TYR A 39 18.48 -36.17 -8.34
CA TYR A 39 18.54 -36.26 -6.88
C TYR A 39 18.37 -37.71 -6.38
N LEU A 40 17.39 -38.45 -6.91
CA LEU A 40 17.17 -39.85 -6.56
C LEU A 40 18.33 -40.76 -6.97
N THR A 41 18.93 -40.51 -8.14
CA THR A 41 20.12 -41.26 -8.62
C THR A 41 21.31 -41.01 -7.70
N LEU A 42 21.59 -39.75 -7.34
CA LEU A 42 22.68 -39.41 -6.41
C LEU A 42 22.44 -40.00 -5.01
N TYR A 43 21.22 -39.91 -4.48
CA TYR A 43 20.87 -40.48 -3.17
C TYR A 43 21.06 -42.00 -3.13
N THR A 44 20.59 -42.71 -4.17
CA THR A 44 20.68 -44.18 -4.25
C THR A 44 22.13 -44.65 -4.45
N VAL A 45 22.92 -43.97 -5.27
CA VAL A 45 24.37 -44.23 -5.39
C VAL A 45 25.08 -44.06 -4.04
N LEU A 46 24.81 -42.98 -3.30
CA LEU A 46 25.37 -42.77 -1.95
C LEU A 46 24.97 -43.87 -0.97
N SER A 47 23.71 -44.31 -0.98
CA SER A 47 23.23 -45.39 -0.11
C SER A 47 23.88 -46.74 -0.45
N LEU A 48 24.06 -47.05 -1.74
CA LEU A 48 24.77 -48.26 -2.18
C LEU A 48 26.26 -48.22 -1.79
N VAL A 49 26.92 -47.07 -1.91
CA VAL A 49 28.31 -46.88 -1.44
C VAL A 49 28.41 -47.11 0.07
N TYR A 50 27.53 -46.54 0.88
CA TYR A 50 27.51 -46.79 2.34
C TYR A 50 27.31 -48.28 2.69
N ARG A 51 26.35 -48.95 2.04
CA ARG A 51 25.98 -50.35 2.32
C ARG A 51 26.99 -51.38 1.81
N HIS A 52 27.64 -51.13 0.68
CA HIS A 52 28.44 -52.15 -0.04
C HIS A 52 29.86 -51.72 -0.41
N GLY A 53 30.16 -50.41 -0.46
CA GLY A 53 31.48 -49.88 -0.86
C GLY A 53 32.39 -49.45 0.30
N LEU A 54 31.82 -49.06 1.46
CA LEU A 54 32.60 -48.58 2.61
C LEU A 54 32.93 -49.69 3.62
N ASN A 55 34.17 -49.65 4.14
CA ASN A 55 34.63 -50.44 5.30
C ASN A 55 34.02 -49.92 6.62
N GLU A 56 34.02 -50.71 7.70
CA GLU A 56 33.41 -50.32 8.99
C GLU A 56 33.93 -48.98 9.55
N ASP A 57 35.25 -48.74 9.55
CA ASP A 57 35.80 -47.45 9.99
C ASP A 57 35.31 -46.29 9.12
N GLN A 58 35.18 -46.50 7.81
CA GLN A 58 34.68 -45.50 6.87
C GLN A 58 33.17 -45.25 7.07
N ARG A 59 32.38 -46.28 7.39
CA ARG A 59 30.96 -46.16 7.76
C ARG A 59 30.80 -45.30 9.01
N VAL A 60 31.65 -45.48 10.02
CA VAL A 60 31.64 -44.62 11.24
C VAL A 60 31.95 -43.15 10.91
N HIS A 61 32.81 -42.87 9.93
CA HIS A 61 33.05 -41.50 9.47
C HIS A 61 31.89 -40.94 8.63
N PHE A 62 31.27 -41.76 7.78
CA PHE A 62 30.08 -41.40 7.01
C PHE A 62 28.87 -41.10 7.91
N GLU A 63 28.64 -41.91 8.94
CA GLU A 63 27.60 -41.72 9.97
C GLU A 63 27.79 -40.38 10.71
N LYS A 64 29.01 -40.07 11.15
CA LYS A 64 29.35 -38.78 11.77
C LYS A 64 29.10 -37.60 10.82
N LEU A 65 29.44 -37.74 9.54
CA LEU A 65 29.22 -36.71 8.52
C LEU A 65 27.73 -36.50 8.22
N SER A 66 26.94 -37.58 8.14
CA SER A 66 25.47 -37.51 7.99
C SER A 66 24.84 -36.72 9.14
N LEU A 67 25.16 -37.07 10.38
CA LEU A 67 24.65 -36.40 11.59
C LEU A 67 25.10 -34.92 11.69
N PHE A 68 26.31 -34.61 11.21
CA PHE A 68 26.77 -33.22 11.07
C PHE A 68 25.92 -32.45 10.05
N CYS A 69 25.74 -32.99 8.84
CA CYS A 69 24.94 -32.36 7.80
C CYS A 69 23.47 -32.19 8.23
N GLU A 70 22.88 -33.13 8.95
CA GLU A 70 21.51 -33.02 9.47
C GLU A 70 21.38 -31.82 10.43
N ARG A 71 22.33 -31.68 11.35
CA ARG A 71 22.39 -30.52 12.25
C ARG A 71 22.53 -29.21 11.46
N SER A 72 23.35 -29.18 10.40
CA SER A 72 23.49 -28.01 9.53
C SER A 72 22.20 -27.63 8.77
N LEU A 73 21.40 -28.60 8.33
CA LEU A 73 20.11 -28.32 7.65
C LEU A 73 19.15 -27.52 8.54
N SER A 74 19.19 -27.73 9.86
CA SER A 74 18.26 -27.09 10.80
C SER A 74 18.38 -25.55 10.88
N PHE A 75 19.48 -24.99 10.39
CA PHE A 75 19.72 -23.55 10.40
C PHE A 75 19.13 -22.80 9.19
N ILE A 76 18.76 -23.48 8.09
CA ILE A 76 18.37 -22.83 6.83
C ILE A 76 16.84 -22.58 6.80
N PRO A 77 16.35 -21.32 6.86
CA PRO A 77 14.92 -21.01 6.94
C PRO A 77 14.28 -20.93 5.54
N LEU A 78 14.35 -22.03 4.77
CA LEU A 78 13.90 -22.07 3.37
C LEU A 78 12.48 -21.50 3.16
N THR A 79 11.55 -21.81 4.05
CA THR A 79 10.14 -21.37 3.95
C THR A 79 9.98 -19.84 3.95
N PHE A 80 10.86 -19.12 4.63
CA PHE A 80 10.81 -17.65 4.69
C PHE A 80 11.39 -17.03 3.42
N ILE A 81 12.59 -17.48 3.03
CA ILE A 81 13.31 -17.00 1.84
C ILE A 81 12.46 -17.25 0.58
N LEU A 82 11.95 -18.48 0.43
CA LEU A 82 11.20 -18.91 -0.73
C LEU A 82 9.80 -18.27 -0.79
N GLY A 83 9.14 -18.10 0.36
CA GLY A 83 7.85 -17.42 0.45
C GLY A 83 7.91 -15.95 0.04
N PHE A 84 8.92 -15.21 0.48
CA PHE A 84 9.14 -13.82 0.06
C PHE A 84 9.46 -13.73 -1.44
N TYR A 85 10.41 -14.54 -1.91
CA TYR A 85 10.83 -14.55 -3.32
C TYR A 85 9.68 -14.88 -4.28
N VAL A 86 8.94 -15.96 -4.02
CA VAL A 86 7.80 -16.38 -4.86
C VAL A 86 6.69 -15.34 -4.82
N SER A 87 6.38 -14.73 -3.67
CA SER A 87 5.37 -13.66 -3.59
C SER A 87 5.74 -12.45 -4.43
N MET A 88 7.01 -12.04 -4.43
CA MET A 88 7.51 -10.93 -5.24
C MET A 88 7.42 -11.23 -6.74
N VAL A 89 7.78 -12.46 -7.15
CA VAL A 89 7.66 -12.90 -8.55
C VAL A 89 6.19 -12.95 -9.00
N VAL A 90 5.28 -13.47 -8.16
CA VAL A 90 3.84 -13.54 -8.48
C VAL A 90 3.21 -12.14 -8.61
N THR A 91 3.60 -11.16 -7.79
CA THR A 91 3.15 -9.77 -7.96
C THR A 91 3.62 -9.21 -9.30
N ARG A 92 4.93 -9.29 -9.60
CA ARG A 92 5.52 -8.82 -10.87
C ARG A 92 4.88 -9.49 -12.08
N TRP A 93 4.62 -10.80 -12.01
CA TRP A 93 3.93 -11.57 -13.04
C TRP A 93 2.53 -11.00 -13.36
N TRP A 94 1.78 -10.62 -12.32
CA TRP A 94 0.46 -10.02 -12.44
C TRP A 94 0.53 -8.58 -12.97
N ASP A 95 1.51 -7.80 -12.54
CA ASP A 95 1.74 -6.46 -13.06
C ASP A 95 2.07 -6.49 -14.57
N VAL A 96 2.92 -7.42 -15.01
CA VAL A 96 3.24 -7.62 -16.44
C VAL A 96 1.98 -7.95 -17.22
N PHE A 97 1.10 -8.83 -16.71
CA PHE A 97 -0.19 -9.13 -17.33
C PHE A 97 -1.08 -7.88 -17.46
N MET A 98 -1.17 -7.07 -16.40
CA MET A 98 -1.99 -5.85 -16.38
C MET A 98 -1.46 -4.72 -17.29
N ASN A 99 -0.16 -4.73 -17.62
CA ASN A 99 0.44 -3.78 -18.55
C ASN A 99 0.41 -4.25 -20.02
N ILE A 100 -0.11 -5.45 -20.32
CA ILE A 100 -0.38 -5.84 -21.72
C ILE A 100 -1.44 -4.91 -22.31
N GLY A 101 -1.13 -4.30 -23.45
CA GLY A 101 -2.05 -3.40 -24.16
C GLY A 101 -3.30 -4.11 -24.68
N TRP A 102 -4.45 -3.49 -24.47
CA TRP A 102 -5.74 -3.86 -25.07
C TRP A 102 -6.30 -2.61 -25.79
N PRO A 103 -6.22 -2.53 -27.14
CA PRO A 103 -6.55 -1.30 -27.87
C PRO A 103 -8.06 -1.03 -27.94
N ASP A 104 -8.89 -2.01 -27.60
CA ASP A 104 -10.36 -2.00 -27.67
C ASP A 104 -11.00 -0.69 -27.24
N ARG A 105 -10.61 -0.17 -26.07
CA ARG A 105 -11.18 1.06 -25.49
C ARG A 105 -10.94 2.29 -26.38
N ILE A 106 -9.70 2.45 -26.83
CA ILE A 106 -9.29 3.56 -27.70
C ILE A 106 -9.94 3.42 -29.07
N VAL A 107 -9.98 2.20 -29.62
CA VAL A 107 -10.58 1.95 -30.94
C VAL A 107 -12.11 2.14 -30.91
N LEU A 108 -12.79 1.83 -29.80
CA LEU A 108 -14.20 2.17 -29.58
C LEU A 108 -14.41 3.69 -29.53
N GLN A 109 -13.59 4.43 -28.77
CA GLN A 109 -13.67 5.90 -28.73
C GLN A 109 -13.44 6.52 -30.13
N VAL A 110 -12.43 6.05 -30.85
CA VAL A 110 -12.12 6.46 -32.23
C VAL A 110 -13.24 6.09 -33.21
N ALA A 111 -13.91 4.95 -33.01
CA ALA A 111 -15.07 4.57 -33.81
C ALA A 111 -16.30 5.44 -33.53
N CYS A 112 -16.50 5.93 -32.30
CA CYS A 112 -17.58 6.85 -31.96
C CYS A 112 -17.29 8.31 -32.36
N TYR A 113 -16.05 8.79 -32.16
CA TYR A 113 -15.71 10.21 -32.25
C TYR A 113 -15.24 10.66 -33.64
N VAL A 114 -14.76 9.74 -34.50
CA VAL A 114 -14.41 10.05 -35.90
C VAL A 114 -15.65 9.86 -36.78
N GLN A 115 -16.49 10.89 -36.81
CA GLN A 115 -17.79 10.91 -37.50
C GLN A 115 -17.61 11.12 -39.02
N SER A 116 -17.38 10.03 -39.76
CA SER A 116 -17.39 10.01 -41.23
C SER A 116 -17.55 8.59 -41.76
N ALA A 117 -18.59 8.36 -42.57
CA ALA A 117 -18.79 7.10 -43.30
C ALA A 117 -17.85 6.96 -44.51
N ASP A 118 -17.23 8.07 -44.94
CA ASP A 118 -16.35 8.12 -46.11
C ASP A 118 -15.15 7.19 -46.01
N GLN A 119 -14.59 6.85 -47.16
CA GLN A 119 -13.31 6.14 -47.26
C GLN A 119 -12.20 6.83 -46.45
N LYS A 120 -12.21 8.16 -46.35
CA LYS A 120 -11.25 8.93 -45.53
C LYS A 120 -11.41 8.64 -44.02
N GLY A 121 -12.64 8.70 -43.49
CA GLY A 121 -12.94 8.34 -42.10
C GLY A 121 -12.58 6.90 -41.77
N ARG A 122 -12.95 5.98 -42.67
CA ARG A 122 -12.57 4.56 -42.61
C ARG A 122 -11.06 4.36 -42.53
N MET A 123 -10.28 5.07 -43.37
CA MET A 123 -8.82 5.02 -43.35
C MET A 123 -8.24 5.58 -42.04
N VAL A 124 -8.77 6.67 -41.50
CA VAL A 124 -8.32 7.22 -40.20
C VAL A 124 -8.54 6.20 -39.08
N ARG A 125 -9.76 5.68 -38.91
CA ARG A 125 -10.10 4.72 -37.84
C ARG A 125 -9.25 3.44 -37.93
N ARG A 126 -9.13 2.84 -39.12
CA ARG A 126 -8.30 1.64 -39.33
C ARG A 126 -6.81 1.90 -39.10
N THR A 127 -6.31 3.08 -39.46
CA THR A 127 -4.88 3.42 -39.29
C THR A 127 -4.54 3.65 -37.82
N VAL A 128 -5.41 4.31 -37.05
CA VAL A 128 -5.25 4.42 -35.59
C VAL A 128 -5.21 3.04 -34.93
N ALA A 129 -6.17 2.16 -35.25
CA ALA A 129 -6.17 0.78 -34.75
C ALA A 129 -4.90 0.01 -35.13
N ARG A 130 -4.38 0.21 -36.35
CA ARG A 130 -3.13 -0.42 -36.81
C ARG A 130 -1.89 0.13 -36.10
N TYR A 131 -1.78 1.45 -35.88
CA TYR A 131 -0.62 2.06 -35.21
C TYR A 131 -0.50 1.67 -33.73
N LEU A 132 -1.63 1.52 -33.01
CA LEU A 132 -1.63 1.01 -31.63
C LEU A 132 -1.16 -0.44 -31.56
N ASN A 133 -1.63 -1.28 -32.49
CA ASN A 133 -1.21 -2.68 -32.62
C ASN A 133 0.26 -2.80 -33.08
N LEU A 134 0.74 -1.91 -33.96
CA LEU A 134 2.13 -1.85 -34.42
C LEU A 134 3.06 -1.46 -33.26
N ALA A 135 2.73 -0.43 -32.48
CA ALA A 135 3.52 -0.04 -31.31
C ALA A 135 3.63 -1.18 -30.27
N GLN A 136 2.50 -1.84 -29.98
CA GLN A 136 2.48 -3.03 -29.12
C GLN A 136 3.30 -4.18 -29.71
N THR A 137 3.19 -4.46 -31.00
CA THR A 137 3.94 -5.54 -31.68
C THR A 137 5.45 -5.27 -31.68
N LEU A 138 5.88 -4.02 -31.86
CA LEU A 138 7.29 -3.63 -31.76
C LEU A 138 7.87 -3.89 -30.35
N VAL A 139 7.13 -3.52 -29.29
CA VAL A 139 7.53 -3.82 -27.90
C VAL A 139 7.57 -5.31 -27.65
N LEU A 140 6.48 -6.03 -27.95
CA LEU A 140 6.36 -7.46 -27.67
C LEU A 140 7.38 -8.30 -28.45
N ARG A 141 7.74 -7.90 -29.69
CA ARG A 141 8.82 -8.52 -30.46
C ARG A 141 10.18 -8.38 -29.80
N ASP A 142 10.44 -7.26 -29.11
CA ASP A 142 11.74 -6.99 -28.50
C ASP A 142 11.90 -7.71 -27.14
N ILE A 143 10.81 -7.97 -26.41
CA ILE A 143 10.83 -8.62 -25.08
C ILE A 143 10.35 -10.10 -25.04
N SER A 144 9.52 -10.54 -25.99
CA SER A 144 8.98 -11.92 -26.01
C SER A 144 9.68 -12.78 -27.07
N SER A 145 10.27 -13.89 -26.63
CA SER A 145 10.91 -14.86 -27.52
C SER A 145 9.93 -15.46 -28.55
N ALA A 146 8.72 -15.80 -28.12
CA ALA A 146 7.66 -16.32 -28.98
C ALA A 146 7.24 -15.34 -30.09
N VAL A 147 7.23 -14.04 -29.80
CA VAL A 147 6.93 -12.98 -30.79
C VAL A 147 8.15 -12.67 -31.66
N LYS A 148 9.36 -12.68 -31.09
CA LYS A 148 10.61 -12.49 -31.84
C LYS A 148 10.82 -13.58 -32.91
N LYS A 149 10.40 -14.82 -32.64
CA LYS A 149 10.38 -15.90 -33.63
C LYS A 149 9.33 -15.70 -34.72
N ARG A 150 8.17 -15.10 -34.40
CA ARG A 150 7.12 -14.77 -35.39
C ARG A 150 7.51 -13.58 -36.28
N PHE A 151 8.20 -12.57 -35.73
CA PHE A 151 8.65 -11.39 -36.45
C PHE A 151 10.16 -11.10 -36.24
N PRO A 152 11.08 -11.89 -36.85
CA PRO A 152 12.52 -11.70 -36.64
C PRO A 152 13.04 -10.35 -37.14
N THR A 153 12.67 -9.96 -38.37
CA THR A 153 13.04 -8.70 -39.04
C THR A 153 11.85 -7.73 -39.13
N ILE A 154 12.11 -6.46 -39.47
CA ILE A 154 11.04 -5.46 -39.67
C ILE A 154 10.26 -5.75 -40.97
N GLU A 155 10.89 -6.32 -41.98
CA GLU A 155 10.24 -6.76 -43.23
C GLU A 155 9.09 -7.75 -42.94
N MET A 156 9.25 -8.66 -41.98
CA MET A 156 8.20 -9.60 -41.57
C MET A 156 7.00 -8.89 -40.91
N VAL A 157 7.21 -7.73 -40.29
CA VAL A 157 6.13 -6.87 -39.74
C VAL A 157 5.36 -6.18 -40.87
N ILE A 158 6.02 -5.85 -41.98
CA ILE A 158 5.41 -5.29 -43.20
C ILE A 158 4.63 -6.38 -43.96
N GLN A 159 5.23 -7.55 -44.20
CA GLN A 159 4.56 -8.69 -44.83
C GLN A 159 3.34 -9.17 -44.03
N SER A 160 3.32 -8.93 -42.72
CA SER A 160 2.18 -9.21 -41.84
C SER A 160 1.14 -8.08 -41.74
N GLY A 161 1.29 -7.00 -42.51
CA GLY A 161 0.29 -5.93 -42.64
C GLY A 161 0.23 -4.91 -41.49
N PHE A 162 1.19 -4.91 -40.56
CA PHE A 162 1.21 -3.94 -39.45
C PHE A 162 1.81 -2.58 -39.87
N MET A 163 2.77 -2.57 -40.81
CA MET A 163 3.49 -1.38 -41.30
C MET A 163 3.53 -1.38 -42.83
N ASN A 164 3.48 -0.19 -43.46
CA ASN A 164 3.65 -0.03 -44.91
C ASN A 164 5.11 0.29 -45.29
N GLU A 165 5.50 0.09 -46.55
CA GLU A 165 6.85 0.41 -47.03
C GLU A 165 7.22 1.91 -46.90
N GLU A 166 6.28 2.82 -47.16
CA GLU A 166 6.49 4.27 -46.95
C GLU A 166 6.62 4.64 -45.46
N GLU A 167 6.00 3.87 -44.57
CA GLU A 167 6.15 4.04 -43.12
C GLU A 167 7.49 3.50 -42.63
N LEU A 168 8.04 2.45 -43.25
CA LEU A 168 9.39 2.00 -42.97
C LEU A 168 10.42 3.10 -43.27
N LYS A 169 10.30 3.78 -44.41
CA LYS A 169 11.19 4.89 -44.78
C LYS A 169 11.19 5.98 -43.70
N GLN A 170 10.02 6.45 -43.29
CA GLN A 170 9.88 7.44 -42.20
C GLN A 170 10.38 6.90 -40.84
N TYR A 171 10.20 5.61 -40.57
CA TYR A 171 10.71 4.97 -39.37
C TYR A 171 12.24 4.88 -39.36
N GLU A 172 12.88 4.69 -40.52
CA GLU A 172 14.34 4.58 -40.68
C GLU A 172 15.04 5.95 -40.77
N GLU A 173 14.40 6.95 -41.38
CA GLU A 173 14.83 8.36 -41.37
C GLU A 173 15.09 8.88 -39.94
N VAL A 174 14.29 8.43 -38.96
CA VAL A 174 14.52 8.71 -37.54
C VAL A 174 15.74 7.92 -37.03
N LYS A 175 16.90 8.55 -37.13
CA LYS A 175 18.18 8.10 -36.56
C LYS A 175 18.13 8.20 -35.03
N CYS A 176 17.94 7.06 -34.37
CA CYS A 176 17.95 6.95 -32.90
C CYS A 176 18.63 5.64 -32.48
N LEU A 177 19.34 5.65 -31.36
CA LEU A 177 20.00 4.48 -30.75
C LEU A 177 19.07 3.67 -29.84
N HIS A 178 17.89 4.18 -29.50
CA HIS A 178 16.96 3.59 -28.55
C HIS A 178 15.75 2.96 -29.26
N HIS A 179 14.98 2.12 -28.55
CA HIS A 179 13.79 1.44 -29.11
C HIS A 179 12.76 2.45 -29.64
N LYS A 180 12.52 2.41 -30.96
CA LYS A 180 11.64 3.36 -31.68
C LYS A 180 10.15 3.02 -31.61
N TYR A 181 9.71 2.29 -30.59
CA TYR A 181 8.31 1.82 -30.43
C TYR A 181 7.28 2.95 -30.23
N TRP A 182 7.76 4.15 -29.83
CA TRP A 182 6.94 5.35 -29.65
C TRP A 182 6.58 6.05 -30.96
N ILE A 183 7.26 5.76 -32.08
CA ILE A 183 7.02 6.44 -33.36
C ILE A 183 5.57 6.25 -33.87
N PRO A 184 5.00 5.03 -33.92
CA PRO A 184 3.59 4.86 -34.32
C PRO A 184 2.60 5.54 -33.37
N ILE A 185 2.96 5.73 -32.11
CA ILE A 185 2.12 6.45 -31.12
C ILE A 185 2.10 7.95 -31.45
N GLN A 186 3.27 8.54 -31.77
CA GLN A 186 3.33 9.92 -32.27
C GLN A 186 2.58 10.09 -33.60
N TRP A 187 2.71 9.14 -34.54
CA TRP A 187 1.92 9.14 -35.78
C TRP A 187 0.42 9.08 -35.51
N CYS A 188 -0.01 8.29 -34.52
CA CYS A 188 -1.41 8.18 -34.10
C CYS A 188 -1.96 9.51 -33.56
N CYS A 189 -1.25 10.17 -32.64
CA CYS A 189 -1.65 11.50 -32.15
C CYS A 189 -1.65 12.54 -33.26
N THR A 190 -0.63 12.55 -34.13
CA THR A 190 -0.54 13.48 -35.27
C THR A 190 -1.69 13.27 -36.27
N LEU A 191 -2.09 12.03 -36.52
CA LEU A 191 -3.23 11.68 -37.37
C LEU A 191 -4.56 12.15 -36.77
N LEU A 192 -4.77 12.02 -35.46
CA LEU A 192 -5.97 12.54 -34.78
C LEU A 192 -6.01 14.08 -34.78
N CYS A 193 -4.88 14.75 -34.52
CA CYS A 193 -4.78 16.21 -34.65
C CYS A 193 -5.05 16.69 -36.09
N LYS A 194 -4.62 15.92 -37.11
CA LYS A 194 -4.98 16.20 -38.51
C LYS A 194 -6.48 15.98 -38.77
N ALA A 195 -7.06 14.87 -38.30
CA ALA A 195 -8.49 14.59 -38.43
C ALA A 195 -9.36 15.67 -37.79
N ARG A 196 -8.93 16.24 -36.65
CA ARG A 196 -9.57 17.40 -36.02
C ARG A 196 -9.48 18.67 -36.87
N LYS A 197 -8.30 18.99 -37.44
CA LYS A 197 -8.14 20.12 -38.39
C LYS A 197 -8.94 19.95 -39.68
N GLU A 198 -9.26 18.71 -40.06
CA GLU A 198 -10.10 18.36 -41.20
C GLU A 198 -11.60 18.21 -40.81
N SER A 199 -11.97 18.63 -39.59
CA SER A 199 -13.35 18.58 -39.03
C SER A 199 -13.99 17.17 -38.98
N LEU A 200 -13.19 16.11 -39.03
CA LEU A 200 -13.65 14.72 -38.84
C LEU A 200 -13.91 14.36 -37.37
N ILE A 201 -13.54 15.27 -36.46
CA ILE A 201 -13.76 15.22 -35.00
C ILE A 201 -14.39 16.56 -34.61
N GLU A 202 -15.58 16.52 -34.01
CA GLU A 202 -16.39 17.72 -33.73
C GLU A 202 -15.75 18.69 -32.72
N ASN A 203 -15.25 18.14 -31.61
CA ASN A 203 -14.91 18.88 -30.40
C ASN A 203 -13.50 18.54 -29.90
N ASP A 204 -12.73 19.54 -29.46
CA ASP A 204 -11.36 19.33 -28.95
C ASP A 204 -11.33 18.52 -27.64
N LEU A 205 -12.40 18.54 -26.85
CA LEU A 205 -12.57 17.67 -25.68
C LEU A 205 -12.47 16.17 -26.04
N LEU A 206 -13.05 15.77 -27.18
CA LEU A 206 -13.01 14.39 -27.67
C LEU A 206 -11.60 14.02 -28.17
N LEU A 207 -10.88 14.98 -28.77
CA LEU A 207 -9.49 14.81 -29.17
C LEU A 207 -8.59 14.61 -27.95
N ASN A 208 -8.72 15.47 -26.93
CA ASN A 208 -7.92 15.39 -25.71
C ASN A 208 -8.13 14.05 -24.99
N GLN A 209 -9.39 13.62 -24.80
CA GLN A 209 -9.68 12.31 -24.19
C GLN A 209 -9.01 11.15 -24.95
N MET A 210 -9.07 11.13 -26.28
CA MET A 210 -8.38 10.10 -27.07
C MET A 210 -6.86 10.18 -26.92
N ILE A 211 -6.26 11.37 -26.86
CA ILE A 211 -4.82 11.55 -26.68
C ILE A 211 -4.37 11.07 -25.30
N ASP A 212 -5.08 11.43 -24.23
CA ASP A 212 -4.80 10.97 -22.86
C ASP A 212 -4.87 9.44 -22.77
N ASP A 213 -5.86 8.83 -23.41
CA ASP A 213 -6.04 7.39 -23.43
C ASP A 213 -4.96 6.65 -24.25
N ILE A 214 -4.46 7.27 -25.32
CA ILE A 214 -3.27 6.81 -26.06
C ILE A 214 -1.98 6.99 -25.23
N MET A 215 -1.87 8.06 -24.43
CA MET A 215 -0.71 8.27 -23.54
C MET A 215 -0.69 7.29 -22.36
N ASN A 216 -1.85 6.92 -21.83
CA ASN A 216 -1.99 5.83 -20.86
C ASN A 216 -1.56 4.48 -21.46
N TYR A 217 -1.98 4.19 -22.70
CA TYR A 217 -1.52 2.98 -23.42
C TYR A 217 -0.01 2.98 -23.69
N ARG A 218 0.58 4.14 -24.06
CA ARG A 218 2.05 4.31 -24.16
C ARG A 218 2.75 4.03 -22.83
N GLN A 219 2.15 4.45 -21.71
CA GLN A 219 2.71 4.24 -20.38
C GLN A 219 2.70 2.75 -20.00
N ASN A 220 1.62 2.02 -20.28
CA ASN A 220 1.57 0.56 -20.05
C ASN A 220 2.65 -0.17 -20.89
N LEU A 221 2.82 0.20 -22.16
CA LEU A 221 3.90 -0.35 -23.01
C LEU A 221 5.32 0.01 -22.49
N MET A 222 5.51 1.21 -21.92
CA MET A 222 6.75 1.57 -21.24
C MET A 222 6.98 0.72 -19.98
N MET A 223 5.93 0.41 -19.22
CA MET A 223 6.04 -0.45 -18.04
C MET A 223 6.48 -1.88 -18.41
N LEU A 224 6.01 -2.45 -19.53
CA LEU A 224 6.50 -3.74 -20.02
C LEU A 224 8.02 -3.72 -20.27
N LEU A 225 8.53 -2.69 -20.93
CA LEU A 225 9.97 -2.49 -21.16
C LEU A 225 10.75 -2.29 -19.85
N ASN A 226 10.18 -1.54 -18.90
CA ASN A 226 10.79 -1.35 -17.57
C ASN A 226 10.86 -2.67 -16.78
N TYR A 227 9.84 -3.53 -16.86
CA TYR A 227 9.88 -4.84 -16.22
C TYR A 227 10.93 -5.75 -16.88
N ASP A 228 11.01 -5.79 -18.21
CA ASP A 228 12.03 -6.57 -18.93
C ASP A 228 13.46 -6.11 -18.55
N TRP A 229 13.75 -4.82 -18.75
CA TRP A 229 15.05 -4.21 -18.47
C TRP A 229 15.45 -4.31 -16.99
N ILE A 230 14.53 -3.99 -16.08
CA ILE A 230 14.75 -4.07 -14.62
C ILE A 230 14.16 -5.39 -14.11
N SER A 231 14.90 -6.47 -14.36
CA SER A 231 14.68 -7.77 -13.73
C SER A 231 14.77 -7.71 -12.19
N VAL A 232 14.17 -8.70 -11.52
CA VAL A 232 14.02 -8.77 -10.05
C VAL A 232 15.35 -8.46 -9.31
N PRO A 233 15.42 -7.40 -8.47
CA PRO A 233 16.67 -6.97 -7.84
C PRO A 233 17.35 -8.05 -6.98
N LEU A 234 18.60 -8.32 -7.33
CA LEU A 234 19.28 -9.58 -7.03
C LEU A 234 19.87 -9.64 -5.59
N VAL A 235 19.95 -8.48 -4.93
CA VAL A 235 20.56 -8.31 -3.59
C VAL A 235 19.59 -8.65 -2.44
N TYR A 236 18.27 -8.69 -2.70
CA TYR A 236 17.24 -8.64 -1.65
C TYR A 236 17.17 -9.84 -0.68
N THR A 237 17.97 -10.89 -0.91
CA THR A 237 18.14 -12.05 0.00
C THR A 237 19.54 -12.17 0.60
N GLN A 238 20.51 -11.34 0.20
CA GLN A 238 21.90 -11.43 0.67
C GLN A 238 22.02 -11.17 2.18
N CYS A 239 21.24 -10.24 2.75
CA CYS A 239 21.22 -10.00 4.20
C CYS A 239 20.88 -11.27 4.99
N ILE A 240 19.97 -12.11 4.49
CA ILE A 240 19.54 -13.34 5.17
C ILE A 240 20.63 -14.42 5.05
N ILE A 241 21.24 -14.56 3.86
CA ILE A 241 22.21 -15.64 3.61
C ILE A 241 23.60 -15.33 4.19
N CYS A 242 24.07 -14.08 4.18
CA CYS A 242 25.31 -13.70 4.87
C CYS A 242 25.21 -13.94 6.39
N GLN A 243 24.00 -13.81 6.97
CA GLN A 243 23.75 -14.09 8.38
C GLN A 243 23.71 -15.59 8.72
N LEU A 244 23.61 -16.47 7.71
CA LEU A 244 23.62 -17.94 7.83
C LEU A 244 24.98 -18.55 7.47
N LEU A 245 25.66 -18.01 6.46
CA LEU A 245 27.00 -18.47 6.03
C LEU A 245 28.15 -17.94 6.93
N GLY A 246 27.85 -17.07 7.89
CA GLY A 246 28.83 -16.54 8.85
C GLY A 246 29.57 -17.60 9.70
N SER A 247 29.10 -18.85 9.75
CA SER A 247 29.82 -19.97 10.38
C SER A 247 30.71 -20.80 9.44
N LEU A 248 30.78 -20.47 8.15
CA LEU A 248 31.61 -21.17 7.14
C LEU A 248 32.68 -20.26 6.50
N TYR A 249 32.80 -19.00 6.95
CA TYR A 249 33.53 -17.93 6.27
C TYR A 249 35.08 -18.03 6.30
N ASN A 250 35.66 -19.13 6.77
CA ASN A 250 37.11 -19.29 6.98
C ASN A 250 37.84 -20.11 5.91
N VAL A 251 37.19 -20.52 4.81
CA VAL A 251 37.75 -21.53 3.87
C VAL A 251 37.92 -21.06 2.42
N CYS A 252 37.24 -19.99 1.98
CA CYS A 252 37.35 -19.50 0.60
C CYS A 252 37.76 -18.01 0.56
N GLN A 253 38.91 -17.74 -0.07
CA GLN A 253 39.29 -16.38 -0.49
C GLN A 253 38.47 -15.92 -1.71
N TYR A 254 38.66 -14.66 -2.08
CA TYR A 254 37.86 -13.89 -3.03
C TYR A 254 38.06 -14.29 -4.52
N GLU A 255 37.28 -13.64 -5.41
CA GLU A 255 37.39 -13.61 -6.89
C GLU A 255 36.50 -14.52 -7.76
N VAL A 256 35.24 -14.80 -7.37
CA VAL A 256 34.21 -15.32 -8.32
C VAL A 256 32.84 -14.61 -8.22
N LEU A 257 32.58 -13.81 -7.17
CA LEU A 257 31.19 -13.55 -6.71
C LEU A 257 30.38 -12.47 -7.47
N TYR A 258 30.87 -11.89 -8.57
CA TYR A 258 30.24 -10.70 -9.18
C TYR A 258 29.22 -10.95 -10.30
N GLN A 259 29.03 -12.20 -10.76
CA GLN A 259 28.14 -12.49 -11.91
C GLN A 259 27.02 -13.50 -11.64
N CYS A 260 26.95 -14.06 -10.41
CA CYS A 260 25.97 -15.09 -10.03
C CYS A 260 24.93 -14.57 -9.03
N ASN A 261 24.05 -13.68 -9.48
CA ASN A 261 23.24 -12.86 -8.58
C ASN A 261 21.77 -13.33 -8.39
N SER A 262 21.12 -13.95 -9.40
CA SER A 262 19.82 -14.66 -9.20
C SER A 262 19.95 -15.91 -8.33
N TYR A 263 21.19 -16.32 -8.03
CA TYR A 263 21.55 -17.61 -7.52
C TYR A 263 21.39 -17.70 -6.00
N VAL A 264 21.10 -16.62 -5.28
CA VAL A 264 21.07 -16.64 -3.79
C VAL A 264 19.97 -17.57 -3.25
N VAL A 265 18.75 -17.50 -3.78
CA VAL A 265 17.65 -18.42 -3.41
C VAL A 265 17.93 -19.84 -3.93
N THR A 266 18.43 -19.95 -5.17
CA THR A 266 18.79 -21.22 -5.79
C THR A 266 19.87 -21.96 -5.00
N ILE A 267 20.92 -21.27 -4.54
CA ILE A 267 21.99 -21.81 -3.69
C ILE A 267 21.44 -22.22 -2.31
N ALA A 268 20.47 -21.50 -1.74
CA ALA A 268 19.83 -21.94 -0.50
C ALA A 268 19.10 -23.27 -0.68
N VAL A 269 18.28 -23.39 -1.73
CA VAL A 269 17.48 -24.59 -2.00
C VAL A 269 18.36 -25.76 -2.46
N TYR A 270 19.22 -25.56 -3.45
CA TYR A 270 20.13 -26.59 -3.97
C TYR A 270 21.21 -26.96 -2.94
N GLY A 271 21.69 -26.01 -2.12
CA GLY A 271 22.62 -26.27 -1.02
C GLY A 271 21.98 -27.07 0.12
N PHE A 272 20.72 -26.76 0.47
CA PHE A 272 19.92 -27.59 1.37
C PHE A 272 19.77 -29.01 0.79
N PHE A 273 19.45 -29.16 -0.50
CA PHE A 273 19.32 -30.48 -1.11
C PHE A 273 20.66 -31.23 -1.22
N ALA A 274 21.77 -30.57 -1.54
CA ALA A 274 23.10 -31.16 -1.52
C ALA A 274 23.50 -31.65 -0.12
N ALA A 275 23.27 -30.86 0.92
CA ALA A 275 23.47 -31.29 2.30
C ALA A 275 22.51 -32.42 2.69
N SER A 276 21.27 -32.45 2.17
CA SER A 276 20.30 -33.52 2.43
C SER A 276 20.66 -34.87 1.82
N LEU A 277 21.40 -34.89 0.68
CA LEU A 277 21.90 -36.14 0.06
C LEU A 277 22.79 -36.94 1.01
N MET A 278 23.52 -36.24 1.89
CA MET A 278 24.27 -36.84 3.00
C MET A 278 23.41 -37.01 4.25
N ALA A 279 22.78 -35.92 4.73
CA ALA A 279 22.09 -35.88 6.02
C ALA A 279 20.91 -36.83 6.18
N ARG A 280 20.28 -37.26 5.08
CA ARG A 280 19.06 -38.08 5.08
C ARG A 280 19.32 -39.53 4.66
N GLN A 281 20.57 -39.97 4.72
CA GLN A 281 20.92 -41.38 4.47
C GLN A 281 20.47 -42.26 5.64
N TYR A 282 19.89 -43.42 5.33
CA TYR A 282 19.53 -44.40 6.36
C TYR A 282 20.80 -45.06 6.91
N LEU A 283 21.18 -44.68 8.13
CA LEU A 283 22.30 -45.22 8.88
C LEU A 283 21.96 -46.59 9.48
N ASN A 284 22.98 -47.39 9.82
CA ASN A 284 22.82 -48.72 10.38
C ASN A 284 22.02 -48.70 11.72
N PRO A 285 20.82 -49.29 11.79
CA PRO A 285 19.97 -49.25 12.98
C PRO A 285 20.60 -49.90 14.22
N SER A 286 21.55 -50.84 14.06
CA SER A 286 22.19 -51.51 15.21
C SER A 286 22.99 -50.56 16.10
N LYS A 287 23.41 -49.40 15.57
CA LYS A 287 24.13 -48.35 16.32
C LYS A 287 23.19 -47.42 17.12
N ASN A 288 21.86 -47.53 16.95
CA ASN A 288 20.84 -46.78 17.69
C ASN A 288 21.09 -45.26 17.79
N TYR A 289 21.52 -44.63 16.68
CA TYR A 289 21.66 -43.18 16.62
C TYR A 289 20.28 -42.51 16.78
N PRO A 290 20.15 -41.43 17.57
CA PRO A 290 18.86 -40.76 17.76
C PRO A 290 18.26 -40.33 16.42
N GLY A 291 16.97 -40.63 16.23
CA GLY A 291 16.24 -40.41 14.96
C GLY A 291 16.43 -41.50 13.90
N HIS A 292 17.47 -42.34 13.98
CA HIS A 292 17.91 -43.25 12.91
C HIS A 292 17.68 -44.73 13.25
N ASN A 293 16.55 -45.04 13.88
CA ASN A 293 16.20 -46.40 14.34
C ASN A 293 15.51 -47.27 13.27
N VAL A 294 15.21 -46.73 12.09
CA VAL A 294 14.43 -47.38 11.03
C VAL A 294 15.06 -47.09 9.68
N ASP A 295 15.35 -48.14 8.90
CA ASP A 295 15.78 -48.05 7.50
C ASP A 295 14.61 -48.41 6.58
N LEU A 296 14.22 -47.48 5.71
CA LEU A 296 13.16 -47.68 4.71
C LEU A 296 13.69 -47.82 3.28
N TYR A 297 15.02 -47.76 3.08
CA TYR A 297 15.74 -47.68 1.80
C TYR A 297 15.40 -46.45 0.93
N VAL A 298 14.13 -46.09 0.79
CA VAL A 298 13.63 -44.95 0.00
C VAL A 298 13.19 -43.82 0.95
N PRO A 299 13.74 -42.59 0.84
CA PRO A 299 13.50 -41.53 1.81
C PRO A 299 12.21 -40.75 1.49
N ILE A 300 11.05 -41.41 1.61
CA ILE A 300 9.73 -40.92 1.17
C ILE A 300 9.45 -39.47 1.63
N PHE A 301 9.71 -39.15 2.89
CA PHE A 301 9.50 -37.79 3.42
C PHE A 301 10.47 -36.75 2.86
N THR A 302 11.69 -37.14 2.52
CA THR A 302 12.66 -36.25 1.83
C THR A 302 12.25 -36.04 0.36
N ILE A 303 11.67 -37.04 -0.30
CA ILE A 303 11.08 -36.89 -1.65
C ILE A 303 9.89 -35.92 -1.61
N LEU A 304 9.01 -36.01 -0.60
CA LEU A 304 7.94 -35.03 -0.41
C LEU A 304 8.49 -33.62 -0.14
N GLN A 305 9.53 -33.49 0.70
CA GLN A 305 10.20 -32.20 0.92
C GLN A 305 10.86 -31.65 -0.36
N PHE A 306 11.40 -32.53 -1.23
CA PHE A 306 11.89 -32.15 -2.56
C PHE A 306 10.76 -31.58 -3.42
N VAL A 307 9.63 -32.29 -3.55
CA VAL A 307 8.47 -31.82 -4.32
C VAL A 307 7.96 -30.48 -3.78
N PHE A 308 7.94 -30.27 -2.46
CA PHE A 308 7.52 -28.98 -1.89
C PHE A 308 8.52 -27.85 -2.15
N TYR A 309 9.81 -27.99 -1.79
CA TYR A 309 10.76 -26.87 -1.91
C TYR A 309 11.27 -26.64 -3.33
N MET A 310 11.64 -27.69 -4.08
CA MET A 310 12.01 -27.52 -5.49
C MET A 310 10.79 -27.14 -6.33
N GLY A 311 9.60 -27.67 -6.02
CA GLY A 311 8.37 -27.29 -6.73
C GLY A 311 7.98 -25.82 -6.50
N TRP A 312 8.10 -25.33 -5.26
CA TRP A 312 7.83 -23.94 -4.94
C TRP A 312 8.88 -22.98 -5.52
N LEU A 313 10.14 -23.42 -5.66
CA LEU A 313 11.15 -22.70 -6.46
C LEU A 313 10.81 -22.70 -7.95
N LYS A 314 10.40 -23.86 -8.52
CA LYS A 314 10.01 -23.98 -9.92
C LYS A 314 8.82 -23.08 -10.29
N VAL A 315 7.89 -22.84 -9.37
CA VAL A 315 6.81 -21.85 -9.55
C VAL A 315 7.35 -20.43 -9.73
N ALA A 316 8.44 -20.04 -9.06
CA ALA A 316 9.08 -18.75 -9.34
C ALA A 316 9.91 -18.79 -10.64
N GLU A 317 10.63 -19.88 -10.92
CA GLU A 317 11.38 -20.03 -12.18
C GLU A 317 10.45 -19.92 -13.41
N SER A 318 9.25 -20.51 -13.38
CA SER A 318 8.26 -20.45 -14.47
C SER A 318 7.41 -19.17 -14.52
N LEU A 319 7.57 -18.24 -13.57
CA LEU A 319 6.78 -16.99 -13.53
C LEU A 319 7.65 -15.72 -13.60
N ILE A 320 8.99 -15.87 -13.60
CA ILE A 320 9.93 -14.73 -13.63
C ILE A 320 9.93 -13.97 -14.97
N ASN A 321 9.69 -14.67 -16.07
CA ASN A 321 9.53 -14.13 -17.42
C ASN A 321 8.33 -14.79 -18.14
N PRO A 322 7.09 -14.31 -17.92
CA PRO A 322 5.88 -14.92 -18.51
C PRO A 322 5.68 -14.62 -20.01
N LEU A 323 6.71 -14.14 -20.70
CA LEU A 323 6.72 -13.81 -22.13
C LEU A 323 7.57 -14.80 -22.94
N GLY A 324 7.89 -15.95 -22.34
CA GLY A 324 8.66 -17.05 -22.90
C GLY A 324 7.83 -17.99 -23.78
N GLU A 325 8.02 -19.29 -23.54
CA GLU A 325 7.44 -20.42 -24.30
C GLU A 325 7.08 -21.63 -23.38
N ASP A 326 7.04 -21.44 -22.06
CA ASP A 326 6.62 -22.48 -21.11
C ASP A 326 5.09 -22.69 -21.12
N ASP A 327 4.63 -23.84 -20.60
CA ASP A 327 3.22 -24.29 -20.68
C ASP A 327 2.17 -23.26 -20.24
N ASP A 328 2.54 -22.39 -19.29
CA ASP A 328 1.70 -21.40 -18.59
C ASP A 328 2.07 -19.93 -18.84
N ASP A 329 3.09 -19.69 -19.69
CA ASP A 329 3.44 -18.36 -20.19
C ASP A 329 2.26 -17.76 -20.99
N PHE A 330 2.24 -16.44 -21.14
CA PHE A 330 1.13 -15.77 -21.83
C PHE A 330 1.13 -16.07 -23.33
N GLU A 331 -0.05 -16.36 -23.90
CA GLU A 331 -0.25 -16.58 -25.35
C GLU A 331 -0.17 -15.25 -26.12
N ILE A 332 0.99 -14.57 -26.07
CA ILE A 332 1.18 -13.22 -26.62
C ILE A 332 0.90 -13.19 -28.13
N ASN A 333 1.27 -14.25 -28.87
CA ASN A 333 0.97 -14.38 -30.29
C ASN A 333 -0.54 -14.39 -30.61
N TYR A 334 -1.37 -14.95 -29.73
CA TYR A 334 -2.83 -14.86 -29.84
C TYR A 334 -3.33 -13.44 -29.52
N ILE A 335 -2.78 -12.79 -28.48
CA ILE A 335 -3.20 -11.43 -28.09
C ILE A 335 -2.92 -10.43 -29.24
N VAL A 336 -1.75 -10.48 -29.87
CA VAL A 336 -1.40 -9.63 -31.02
C VAL A 336 -2.39 -9.81 -32.18
N GLU A 337 -2.74 -11.04 -32.51
CA GLU A 337 -3.64 -11.38 -33.62
C GLU A 337 -5.10 -10.98 -33.32
N ARG A 338 -5.56 -11.30 -32.11
CA ARG A 338 -6.88 -10.92 -31.60
C ARG A 338 -7.04 -9.40 -31.53
N ASN A 339 -6.03 -8.65 -31.10
CA ASN A 339 -6.07 -7.19 -31.00
C ASN A 339 -6.08 -6.51 -32.38
N LEU A 340 -5.39 -7.09 -33.38
CA LEU A 340 -5.47 -6.65 -34.77
C LEU A 340 -6.88 -6.89 -35.36
N GLN A 341 -7.40 -8.12 -35.19
CA GLN A 341 -8.72 -8.49 -35.71
C GLN A 341 -9.85 -7.69 -35.05
N ALA A 342 -9.90 -7.65 -33.71
CA ALA A 342 -10.91 -6.89 -32.97
C ALA A 342 -10.82 -5.39 -33.28
N GLY A 343 -9.60 -4.84 -33.35
CA GLY A 343 -9.38 -3.44 -33.74
C GLY A 343 -9.96 -3.11 -35.11
N TYR A 344 -9.81 -3.97 -36.11
CA TYR A 344 -10.41 -3.76 -37.43
C TYR A 344 -11.92 -3.94 -37.45
N LEU A 345 -12.48 -4.92 -36.73
CA LEU A 345 -13.94 -5.11 -36.66
C LEU A 345 -14.65 -3.91 -36.01
N ILE A 346 -14.07 -3.35 -34.94
CA ILE A 346 -14.58 -2.17 -34.23
C ILE A 346 -14.43 -0.90 -35.09
N ALA A 347 -13.25 -0.67 -35.70
CA ALA A 347 -12.95 0.53 -36.46
C ALA A 347 -13.72 0.67 -37.79
N ASP A 348 -14.23 -0.46 -38.32
CA ASP A 348 -14.68 -0.57 -39.71
C ASP A 348 -16.04 -1.27 -39.83
N GLU A 349 -16.12 -2.58 -39.61
CA GLU A 349 -17.32 -3.35 -39.92
C GLU A 349 -18.53 -3.02 -39.04
N ASN A 350 -18.30 -2.63 -37.78
CA ASN A 350 -19.37 -2.20 -36.87
C ASN A 350 -19.61 -0.68 -36.88
N TYR A 351 -18.85 0.10 -37.65
CA TYR A 351 -18.99 1.56 -37.66
C TYR A 351 -20.39 1.99 -38.13
N GLY A 352 -21.09 2.77 -37.31
CA GLY A 352 -22.44 3.25 -37.59
C GLY A 352 -23.54 2.18 -37.61
N ARG A 353 -23.22 0.90 -37.33
CA ARG A 353 -24.19 -0.20 -37.36
C ARG A 353 -24.81 -0.41 -35.97
N ILE A 354 -26.03 0.09 -35.81
CA ILE A 354 -26.92 -0.24 -34.68
C ILE A 354 -28.08 -1.13 -35.16
N PRO A 355 -28.62 -2.03 -34.32
CA PRO A 355 -29.89 -2.68 -34.60
C PRO A 355 -31.03 -1.64 -34.61
N PRO A 356 -32.19 -1.93 -35.24
CA PRO A 356 -33.36 -1.07 -35.16
C PRO A 356 -33.78 -0.87 -33.70
N LEU A 357 -34.18 0.36 -33.34
CA LEU A 357 -34.62 0.68 -32.00
C LEU A 357 -36.07 0.23 -31.79
N GLU A 358 -36.23 -0.95 -31.20
CA GLU A 358 -37.52 -1.52 -30.82
C GLU A 358 -37.82 -1.31 -29.32
N ARG A 359 -39.08 -1.47 -28.92
CA ARG A 359 -39.45 -1.54 -27.49
C ARG A 359 -39.02 -2.89 -26.94
N ASP A 360 -38.43 -2.90 -25.76
CA ASP A 360 -38.03 -4.13 -25.10
C ASP A 360 -39.25 -4.91 -24.57
N ILE A 361 -39.02 -6.17 -24.19
CA ILE A 361 -40.06 -7.12 -23.73
C ILE A 361 -40.78 -6.61 -22.47
N HIS A 362 -40.13 -5.79 -21.65
CA HIS A 362 -40.62 -5.29 -20.38
C HIS A 362 -41.04 -3.80 -20.43
N TRP A 363 -41.21 -3.21 -21.62
CA TRP A 363 -41.51 -1.78 -21.82
C TRP A 363 -42.72 -1.24 -21.02
N ASN A 364 -43.68 -2.10 -20.66
CA ASN A 364 -44.85 -1.72 -19.86
C ASN A 364 -44.81 -2.28 -18.41
N ASP A 365 -43.77 -3.05 -18.04
CA ASP A 365 -43.69 -3.74 -16.75
C ASP A 365 -43.07 -2.82 -15.68
N VAL A 366 -43.84 -2.50 -14.64
CA VAL A 366 -43.35 -1.71 -13.49
C VAL A 366 -42.29 -2.47 -12.67
N GLN A 367 -42.30 -3.81 -12.75
CA GLN A 367 -41.30 -4.70 -12.13
C GLN A 367 -41.03 -5.87 -13.09
N ALA A 368 -39.95 -5.78 -13.86
CA ALA A 368 -39.55 -6.83 -14.80
C ALA A 368 -38.99 -8.07 -14.06
N GLU A 369 -39.65 -9.23 -14.18
CA GLU A 369 -39.10 -10.51 -13.73
C GLU A 369 -38.46 -11.28 -14.90
N ILE A 370 -37.14 -11.49 -14.83
CA ILE A 370 -36.39 -12.26 -15.82
C ILE A 370 -36.62 -13.76 -15.59
N PRO A 371 -37.00 -14.55 -16.62
CA PRO A 371 -37.30 -15.97 -16.45
C PRO A 371 -36.06 -16.82 -16.19
N HIS A 372 -36.14 -17.74 -15.21
CA HIS A 372 -35.10 -18.73 -14.94
C HIS A 372 -35.28 -20.00 -15.77
N THR A 373 -34.18 -20.66 -16.11
CA THR A 373 -34.20 -22.01 -16.69
C THR A 373 -34.53 -23.06 -15.62
N ALA A 374 -34.96 -24.26 -16.04
CA ALA A 374 -35.22 -25.37 -15.12
C ALA A 374 -33.99 -25.80 -14.28
N ALA A 375 -32.77 -25.49 -14.73
CA ALA A 375 -31.55 -25.72 -13.95
C ALA A 375 -31.24 -24.56 -12.98
N SER A 376 -31.52 -23.31 -13.39
CA SER A 376 -31.22 -22.10 -12.59
C SER A 376 -32.35 -21.64 -11.67
N ILE A 377 -33.54 -22.25 -11.71
CA ILE A 377 -34.65 -21.90 -10.81
C ILE A 377 -34.33 -22.19 -9.33
N GLY A 378 -33.55 -23.25 -9.06
CA GLY A 378 -33.03 -23.55 -7.72
C GLY A 378 -31.90 -22.63 -7.25
N LEU A 379 -31.49 -21.68 -8.10
CA LEU A 379 -30.49 -20.63 -7.84
C LEU A 379 -31.13 -19.23 -7.86
N LYS A 380 -32.45 -19.11 -7.69
CA LYS A 380 -33.11 -17.80 -7.52
C LYS A 380 -32.80 -17.26 -6.12
N ASP A 381 -31.76 -16.44 -6.02
CA ASP A 381 -31.41 -15.72 -4.80
C ASP A 381 -32.50 -14.71 -4.40
N ASN A 382 -32.67 -14.51 -3.10
CA ASN A 382 -33.51 -13.44 -2.57
C ASN A 382 -32.78 -12.10 -2.67
N PRO A 383 -33.47 -10.97 -2.93
CA PRO A 383 -32.84 -9.66 -3.00
C PRO A 383 -32.18 -9.29 -1.67
N GLN A 384 -31.05 -8.58 -1.74
CA GLN A 384 -30.31 -8.12 -0.56
C GLN A 384 -30.97 -6.87 0.05
N ILE A 385 -32.04 -7.09 0.84
CA ILE A 385 -32.76 -6.04 1.58
C ILE A 385 -31.91 -5.46 2.73
N GLY A 386 -30.74 -6.08 3.02
CA GLY A 386 -29.78 -5.64 4.03
C GLY A 386 -30.08 -6.21 5.42
N SER A 387 -29.03 -6.49 6.20
CA SER A 387 -29.12 -7.26 7.44
C SER A 387 -29.90 -6.59 8.58
N ALA A 388 -30.18 -5.29 8.47
CA ALA A 388 -30.97 -4.54 9.45
C ALA A 388 -32.48 -4.54 9.16
N SER A 389 -32.93 -4.94 7.96
CA SER A 389 -34.35 -4.91 7.57
C SER A 389 -35.23 -5.88 8.36
N ALA A 390 -34.63 -6.94 8.92
CA ALA A 390 -35.29 -7.91 9.80
C ALA A 390 -35.28 -7.50 11.30
N ILE A 391 -34.90 -6.26 11.63
CA ILE A 391 -34.93 -5.76 13.01
C ILE A 391 -36.32 -5.19 13.31
N GLU A 392 -37.16 -5.99 13.95
CA GLU A 392 -38.45 -5.54 14.48
C GLU A 392 -38.26 -4.57 15.65
N ILE A 393 -38.41 -3.27 15.38
CA ILE A 393 -38.44 -2.23 16.42
C ILE A 393 -39.84 -2.23 17.05
N LYS A 394 -39.92 -2.45 18.37
CA LYS A 394 -41.19 -2.33 19.11
C LYS A 394 -41.76 -0.91 18.95
N PRO A 395 -43.09 -0.72 18.83
CA PRO A 395 -43.70 0.59 18.54
C PRO A 395 -43.28 1.69 19.54
N GLU A 396 -43.23 1.36 20.83
CA GLU A 396 -42.73 2.21 21.94
C GLU A 396 -41.31 2.77 21.74
N LYS A 397 -40.54 2.22 20.80
CA LYS A 397 -39.17 2.64 20.42
C LYS A 397 -39.03 2.98 18.93
N ALA A 398 -40.13 2.91 18.18
CA ALA A 398 -40.22 3.35 16.78
C ALA A 398 -40.89 4.73 16.66
N GLU A 399 -41.51 5.23 17.74
CA GLU A 399 -41.92 6.63 17.85
C GLU A 399 -40.71 7.55 17.68
N LEU A 400 -40.88 8.61 16.87
CA LEU A 400 -39.87 9.64 16.70
C LEU A 400 -39.75 10.40 18.03
N ALA A 401 -38.63 10.20 18.72
CA ALA A 401 -38.29 11.01 19.89
C ALA A 401 -38.33 12.50 19.51
N PRO A 402 -38.95 13.37 20.31
CA PRO A 402 -38.86 14.81 20.08
C PRO A 402 -37.39 15.22 20.11
N SER A 403 -36.98 16.11 19.21
CA SER A 403 -35.66 16.72 19.30
C SER A 403 -35.65 17.66 20.50
N ASP A 404 -34.96 17.29 21.57
CA ASP A 404 -34.83 18.11 22.78
C ASP A 404 -34.07 19.42 22.47
N GLY A 405 -34.85 20.46 22.19
CA GLY A 405 -34.38 21.78 21.82
C GLY A 405 -34.10 22.69 23.01
N GLU A 406 -33.07 22.38 23.79
CA GLU A 406 -32.50 23.28 24.79
C GLU A 406 -31.29 24.02 24.17
N GLU A 407 -31.21 25.36 24.10
CA GLU A 407 -32.16 26.41 24.51
C GLU A 407 -32.21 27.54 23.46
N THR A 408 -33.40 28.08 23.16
CA THR A 408 -33.54 29.40 22.47
C THR A 408 -34.61 30.29 23.11
N SER A 409 -34.72 30.22 24.44
CA SER A 409 -35.71 30.94 25.26
C SER A 409 -35.42 32.45 25.44
N LYS A 410 -35.16 33.18 24.34
CA LYS A 410 -34.93 34.64 24.41
C LYS A 410 -35.19 35.49 23.15
N HIS A 411 -36.14 35.12 22.26
CA HIS A 411 -36.67 36.08 21.26
C HIS A 411 -38.11 35.80 20.72
N GLU A 412 -39.02 35.23 21.52
CA GLU A 412 -40.43 35.06 21.12
C GLU A 412 -41.28 36.33 21.28
N ASP A 413 -41.09 37.31 20.38
CA ASP A 413 -42.06 38.41 20.14
C ASP A 413 -42.31 38.68 18.63
N GLY A 414 -41.50 38.08 17.74
CA GLY A 414 -41.58 38.29 16.29
C GLY A 414 -42.49 37.30 15.53
N LEU A 415 -42.33 36.00 15.77
CA LEU A 415 -42.88 34.94 14.88
C LEU A 415 -44.40 34.75 14.97
N SER A 416 -45.05 35.25 16.03
CA SER A 416 -46.50 35.15 16.24
C SER A 416 -47.35 35.82 15.15
N ARG A 417 -46.76 36.77 14.40
CA ARG A 417 -47.40 37.42 13.24
C ARG A 417 -47.30 36.60 11.95
N PHE A 418 -46.16 36.00 11.63
CA PHE A 418 -45.94 35.33 10.33
C PHE A 418 -46.75 34.02 10.16
N ARG A 419 -46.95 33.23 11.22
CA ARG A 419 -47.79 32.02 11.17
C ARG A 419 -49.28 32.31 10.92
N LYS A 420 -49.77 33.54 11.15
CA LYS A 420 -51.15 33.94 10.81
C LYS A 420 -51.31 34.35 9.34
N VAL A 421 -50.27 34.93 8.72
CA VAL A 421 -50.32 35.37 7.31
C VAL A 421 -50.21 34.19 6.35
N SER A 422 -49.25 33.28 6.57
CA SER A 422 -49.04 32.10 5.72
C SER A 422 -50.25 31.16 5.68
N LYS A 423 -50.92 30.93 6.82
CA LYS A 423 -52.11 30.07 6.86
C LYS A 423 -53.32 30.67 6.14
N ALA A 424 -53.48 32.00 6.16
CA ALA A 424 -54.56 32.69 5.44
C ALA A 424 -54.39 32.65 3.90
N LEU A 425 -53.16 32.50 3.40
CA LEU A 425 -52.86 32.43 1.96
C LEU A 425 -53.12 31.07 1.32
N MET A 426 -53.12 29.97 2.08
CA MET A 426 -53.31 28.60 1.55
C MET A 426 -54.77 28.11 1.53
N GLU A 427 -55.71 28.76 2.24
CA GLU A 427 -57.09 28.27 2.34
C GLU A 427 -58.03 28.72 1.19
N ASN A 428 -57.53 29.44 0.17
CA ASN A 428 -58.40 30.15 -0.79
C ASN A 428 -58.12 29.97 -2.29
N THR A 429 -57.39 28.92 -2.71
CA THR A 429 -57.19 28.57 -4.14
C THR A 429 -57.56 27.12 -4.44
N ARG A 430 -58.67 26.91 -5.15
CA ARG A 430 -59.10 25.58 -5.63
C ARG A 430 -58.37 25.22 -6.93
N PRO A 431 -57.79 24.02 -7.07
CA PRO A 431 -57.31 23.55 -8.37
C PRO A 431 -58.47 23.20 -9.30
N LEU A 432 -58.65 23.95 -10.38
CA LEU A 432 -59.45 23.54 -11.53
C LEU A 432 -58.59 22.64 -12.43
N ARG A 433 -59.09 21.44 -12.78
CA ARG A 433 -58.43 20.58 -13.77
C ARG A 433 -59.45 19.72 -14.53
N HIS A 434 -59.92 20.21 -15.68
CA HIS A 434 -59.93 19.49 -16.96
C HIS A 434 -60.43 20.39 -18.11
N PHE A 435 -60.35 19.85 -19.35
CA PHE A 435 -60.32 20.54 -20.65
C PHE A 435 -58.98 21.27 -20.92
N LEU A 436 -58.30 21.06 -22.04
CA LEU A 436 -58.71 20.43 -23.32
C LEU A 436 -57.93 19.15 -23.68
N SER A 437 -58.64 18.12 -24.12
CA SER A 437 -58.38 17.48 -25.42
C SER A 437 -59.67 16.82 -25.92
N SER A 438 -59.85 16.71 -27.22
CA SER A 438 -61.10 16.27 -27.85
C SER A 438 -61.05 14.81 -28.29
N THR A 439 -62.10 14.05 -28.01
CA THR A 439 -62.70 13.07 -28.94
C THR A 439 -64.13 12.81 -28.49
N GLY A 440 -65.02 12.46 -29.42
CA GLY A 440 -66.46 12.47 -29.17
C GLY A 440 -67.11 11.09 -29.07
N SER A 441 -68.25 11.09 -28.36
CA SER A 441 -69.45 10.29 -28.61
C SER A 441 -69.47 8.78 -28.26
N HIS A 442 -70.66 8.35 -27.82
CA HIS A 442 -71.17 6.99 -27.61
C HIS A 442 -70.50 6.10 -26.52
N GLU A 443 -71.24 5.39 -25.67
CA GLU A 443 -72.62 5.58 -25.16
C GLU A 443 -72.88 4.65 -23.95
N ASN A 444 -73.92 4.95 -23.15
CA ASN A 444 -74.64 4.03 -22.23
C ASN A 444 -73.86 3.44 -21.02
N VAL A 445 -74.24 3.74 -19.76
CA VAL A 445 -75.36 3.18 -18.96
C VAL A 445 -75.00 1.76 -18.46
N GLU A 446 -75.01 1.43 -17.16
CA GLU A 446 -75.91 1.88 -16.06
C GLU A 446 -75.23 2.46 -14.80
N SER A 447 -76.06 3.12 -13.97
CA SER A 447 -75.88 3.27 -12.52
C SER A 447 -77.25 3.06 -11.84
N PRO A 448 -77.31 2.62 -10.57
CA PRO A 448 -77.42 3.58 -9.46
C PRO A 448 -76.57 3.13 -8.22
N LEU A 449 -76.10 3.99 -7.29
CA LEU A 449 -76.81 4.97 -6.44
C LEU A 449 -77.87 4.32 -5.53
N SER A 450 -78.09 4.70 -4.27
CA SER A 450 -77.29 5.50 -3.30
C SER A 450 -77.98 5.47 -1.94
N ALA A 451 -77.26 5.50 -0.80
CA ALA A 451 -77.90 5.70 0.51
C ALA A 451 -77.04 6.51 1.51
N SER A 452 -77.57 7.68 1.84
CA SER A 452 -77.21 8.65 2.89
C SER A 452 -76.56 8.15 4.20
N ARG A 453 -75.49 8.87 4.59
CA ARG A 453 -75.25 9.60 5.87
C ARG A 453 -75.74 9.01 7.21
N ARG A 454 -74.93 9.28 8.27
CA ARG A 454 -75.18 9.14 9.74
C ARG A 454 -75.02 7.71 10.26
N LYS A 455 -74.68 7.44 11.54
CA LYS A 455 -74.02 8.19 12.65
C LYS A 455 -73.74 7.18 13.79
N LEU A 456 -72.91 7.56 14.78
CA LEU A 456 -72.75 6.90 16.10
C LEU A 456 -72.19 5.45 16.05
N SER A 457 -71.62 4.86 17.12
CA SER A 457 -70.85 5.46 18.24
C SER A 457 -70.21 4.38 19.12
N LYS A 458 -69.04 4.72 19.70
CA LYS A 458 -68.52 4.32 21.02
C LYS A 458 -68.45 2.84 21.43
N GLN A 459 -67.28 2.52 22.01
CA GLN A 459 -67.02 1.61 23.13
C GLN A 459 -68.25 1.38 24.05
N THR A 460 -68.44 0.19 24.64
CA THR A 460 -67.62 -0.28 25.79
C THR A 460 -67.97 -1.73 26.19
N ALA A 461 -67.05 -2.39 26.93
CA ALA A 461 -67.34 -3.46 27.91
C ALA A 461 -67.88 -4.82 27.38
N ARG A 462 -67.77 -5.98 28.04
CA ARG A 462 -67.04 -6.52 29.23
C ARG A 462 -67.18 -8.08 29.19
N HIS A 463 -66.42 -8.95 29.85
CA HIS A 463 -65.21 -8.89 30.72
C HIS A 463 -64.55 -10.32 30.74
N ASN A 464 -63.53 -10.53 31.60
CA ASN A 464 -63.05 -11.83 32.12
C ASN A 464 -62.34 -12.83 31.15
N CYS A 465 -61.35 -13.62 31.59
CA CYS A 465 -60.33 -13.42 32.65
C CYS A 465 -59.23 -14.51 32.60
N HIS A 466 -58.11 -14.27 33.30
CA HIS A 466 -56.96 -15.17 33.57
C HIS A 466 -56.15 -15.61 32.33
N GLU A 467 -54.85 -15.31 32.21
CA GLU A 467 -53.70 -15.68 33.07
C GLU A 467 -53.36 -17.17 32.97
N ASP A 468 -52.10 -17.50 32.61
CA ASP A 468 -51.06 -17.55 33.64
C ASP A 468 -49.63 -17.43 33.08
N PHE A 469 -48.69 -17.16 33.98
CA PHE A 469 -47.24 -17.13 33.80
C PHE A 469 -46.67 -18.49 34.23
N SER A 470 -45.68 -19.08 33.54
CA SER A 470 -44.53 -19.76 34.20
C SER A 470 -43.58 -20.61 33.34
N ARG A 471 -42.33 -20.66 33.84
CA ARG A 471 -41.41 -21.81 33.91
C ARG A 471 -40.91 -22.50 32.62
N SER A 472 -39.71 -22.05 32.25
CA SER A 472 -38.45 -22.80 32.42
C SER A 472 -38.44 -24.31 32.76
N ASN A 473 -37.29 -24.90 32.42
CA ASN A 473 -36.68 -26.07 33.05
C ASN A 473 -37.15 -27.48 32.65
N SER A 474 -36.40 -28.02 31.66
CA SER A 474 -35.55 -29.20 31.88
C SER A 474 -36.14 -30.61 31.72
N GLN A 475 -35.19 -31.56 31.70
CA GLN A 475 -35.32 -33.01 31.86
C GLN A 475 -35.92 -33.88 30.74
N ARG A 476 -34.99 -34.46 29.96
CA ARG A 476 -34.62 -35.90 30.08
C ARG A 476 -35.57 -36.96 29.46
N SER A 477 -35.15 -37.43 28.28
CA SER A 477 -35.20 -38.83 27.81
C SER A 477 -36.53 -39.62 27.80
N SER A 478 -36.94 -40.06 26.61
CA SER A 478 -36.85 -41.48 26.19
C SER A 478 -37.13 -41.59 24.68
N ARG A 479 -36.31 -42.26 23.86
CA ARG A 479 -36.19 -43.73 23.70
C ARG A 479 -37.51 -44.45 23.37
N ARG A 480 -37.84 -44.55 22.07
CA ARG A 480 -38.11 -45.78 21.29
C ARG A 480 -38.55 -45.37 19.87
N SER A 481 -37.80 -45.60 18.78
CA SER A 481 -37.32 -46.85 18.15
C SER A 481 -38.40 -47.60 17.36
N PHE A 482 -38.15 -47.82 16.06
CA PHE A 482 -38.39 -49.00 15.20
C PHE A 482 -38.41 -48.49 13.73
N ARG A 483 -37.34 -48.64 12.94
CA ARG A 483 -36.80 -49.87 12.32
C ARG A 483 -37.66 -50.38 11.15
N ARG A 484 -37.40 -49.87 9.94
CA ARG A 484 -37.40 -50.66 8.70
C ARG A 484 -36.00 -50.61 8.08
N LYS A 485 -35.60 -51.70 7.41
CA LYS A 485 -34.26 -51.89 6.82
C LYS A 485 -34.27 -51.58 5.32
N ALA A 486 -33.09 -51.16 4.84
CA ALA A 486 -32.49 -51.39 3.52
C ALA A 486 -33.37 -51.89 2.35
N SER A 487 -33.44 -51.07 1.29
CA SER A 487 -33.32 -51.50 -0.12
C SER A 487 -33.20 -50.26 -1.04
N ALA A 488 -31.99 -49.69 -1.16
CA ALA A 488 -31.74 -48.47 -1.96
C ALA A 488 -30.37 -48.43 -2.66
N ALA A 489 -29.64 -49.55 -2.71
CA ALA A 489 -28.28 -49.63 -3.26
C ALA A 489 -28.22 -50.14 -4.72
N GLU A 490 -29.38 -50.39 -5.35
CA GLU A 490 -29.49 -51.33 -6.48
C GLU A 490 -30.24 -50.75 -7.70
N ARG A 491 -30.40 -49.42 -7.76
CA ARG A 491 -31.07 -48.73 -8.89
C ARG A 491 -30.20 -47.75 -9.68
N SER A 492 -28.95 -47.53 -9.24
CA SER A 492 -28.00 -46.64 -9.94
C SER A 492 -27.21 -47.34 -11.05
N ALA A 493 -27.26 -48.68 -11.14
CA ALA A 493 -26.50 -49.46 -12.12
C ALA A 493 -27.17 -49.58 -13.49
N ASP A 494 -28.50 -49.62 -13.56
CA ASP A 494 -29.25 -49.85 -14.81
C ASP A 494 -29.44 -48.58 -15.67
N VAL A 495 -29.31 -47.39 -15.10
CA VAL A 495 -29.39 -46.13 -15.87
C VAL A 495 -28.13 -45.93 -16.71
N MET A 496 -26.95 -46.21 -16.13
CA MET A 496 -25.67 -46.08 -16.85
C MET A 496 -25.47 -47.10 -17.98
N ARG A 497 -26.27 -48.18 -18.04
CA ARG A 497 -26.27 -49.14 -19.16
C ARG A 497 -27.15 -48.73 -20.36
N LYS A 498 -27.97 -47.69 -20.25
CA LYS A 498 -28.86 -47.26 -21.35
C LYS A 498 -28.36 -46.08 -22.18
N ILE A 499 -27.26 -45.45 -21.79
CA ILE A 499 -26.68 -44.30 -22.52
C ILE A 499 -25.46 -44.71 -23.39
N SER A 500 -24.76 -45.81 -23.06
CA SER A 500 -23.57 -46.26 -23.80
C SER A 500 -23.81 -46.91 -25.17
N ASN A 501 -25.06 -46.95 -25.65
CA ASN A 501 -25.49 -47.86 -26.72
C ASN A 501 -26.23 -47.18 -27.90
N TYR A 502 -26.17 -45.85 -28.05
CA TYR A 502 -26.89 -45.16 -29.13
C TYR A 502 -26.01 -44.54 -30.25
N ASP A 503 -24.79 -44.08 -29.94
CA ASP A 503 -23.92 -43.39 -30.92
C ASP A 503 -22.84 -44.27 -31.58
N ASN A 504 -23.01 -45.60 -31.55
CA ASN A 504 -22.08 -46.55 -32.20
C ASN A 504 -22.78 -47.46 -33.22
N LYS A 505 -23.75 -46.91 -33.98
CA LYS A 505 -24.26 -47.59 -35.19
C LYS A 505 -24.87 -46.70 -36.27
N HIS A 506 -24.15 -45.66 -36.69
CA HIS A 506 -24.26 -45.20 -38.08
C HIS A 506 -22.89 -45.26 -38.77
N LEU A 507 -22.78 -46.23 -39.67
CA LEU A 507 -21.61 -46.55 -40.48
C LEU A 507 -21.42 -45.46 -41.56
N ASP A 508 -20.19 -45.02 -41.86
CA ASP A 508 -19.16 -45.74 -42.64
C ASP A 508 -19.53 -45.94 -44.14
N ASP A 509 -20.55 -45.22 -44.63
CA ASP A 509 -20.94 -45.14 -46.05
C ASP A 509 -20.67 -43.74 -46.64
N ARG A 510 -19.38 -43.37 -46.85
CA ARG A 510 -18.97 -42.32 -47.83
C ARG A 510 -17.47 -42.21 -48.20
N GLN A 511 -16.70 -43.29 -48.16
CA GLN A 511 -15.36 -43.32 -48.80
C GLN A 511 -15.06 -44.60 -49.60
N LYS A 512 -15.32 -44.58 -50.92
CA LYS A 512 -14.62 -45.35 -51.97
C LYS A 512 -15.03 -44.87 -53.37
N GLY A 513 -14.10 -44.98 -54.35
CA GLY A 513 -14.11 -44.21 -55.61
C GLY A 513 -13.16 -43.01 -55.47
N LEU A 514 -11.87 -43.04 -55.85
CA LEU A 514 -11.17 -43.68 -56.99
C LEU A 514 -11.71 -43.21 -58.35
N SER A 515 -10.90 -42.72 -59.32
CA SER A 515 -9.44 -42.50 -59.38
C SER A 515 -9.05 -41.62 -60.58
N ARG A 516 -7.81 -41.06 -60.56
CA ARG A 516 -7.10 -40.41 -61.70
C ARG A 516 -7.72 -39.07 -62.19
N GLU A 517 -7.04 -38.22 -62.97
CA GLU A 517 -5.80 -38.41 -63.76
C GLU A 517 -4.80 -37.22 -63.67
N VAL A 518 -3.93 -37.02 -64.66
CA VAL A 518 -2.70 -36.19 -64.61
C VAL A 518 -2.70 -35.12 -65.71
N SER A 519 -1.90 -34.06 -65.51
CA SER A 519 -1.25 -33.17 -66.52
C SER A 519 -1.79 -31.74 -66.78
N THR A 520 -0.81 -30.82 -66.81
CA THR A 520 -0.64 -29.62 -67.67
C THR A 520 -1.58 -28.41 -67.63
N SER A 521 -0.93 -27.24 -67.68
CA SER A 521 -1.39 -25.91 -68.16
C SER A 521 -1.57 -25.92 -69.71
N PRO A 522 -2.05 -24.87 -70.44
CA PRO A 522 -1.84 -23.43 -70.17
C PRO A 522 -2.84 -22.35 -70.69
N SER A 523 -2.53 -21.10 -70.32
CA SER A 523 -2.54 -19.85 -71.13
C SER A 523 -3.81 -19.18 -71.73
N HIS A 524 -3.81 -17.85 -71.55
CA HIS A 524 -4.08 -16.76 -72.52
C HIS A 524 -5.50 -16.25 -72.87
N ASN A 525 -5.64 -14.93 -72.67
CA ASN A 525 -6.20 -13.89 -73.55
C ASN A 525 -7.66 -13.93 -74.02
N ARG A 526 -8.39 -12.85 -73.68
CA ARG A 526 -8.78 -11.87 -74.71
C ARG A 526 -8.98 -10.45 -74.16
N LEU A 527 -8.71 -9.46 -75.02
CA LEU A 527 -9.03 -8.04 -74.85
C LEU A 527 -10.25 -7.68 -75.72
N GLU A 528 -10.97 -6.61 -75.32
CA GLU A 528 -11.64 -5.63 -76.22
C GLU A 528 -12.84 -6.11 -77.10
N THR A 529 -13.69 -5.25 -77.69
CA THR A 529 -13.71 -3.77 -77.88
C THR A 529 -15.14 -3.18 -78.04
N ILE A 530 -15.28 -1.83 -77.96
CA ILE A 530 -16.22 -0.89 -78.68
C ILE A 530 -17.76 -0.99 -78.52
N THR A 531 -18.37 0.10 -78.01
CA THR A 531 -19.37 1.06 -78.60
C THR A 531 -19.81 2.03 -77.49
N GLU A 532 -19.71 3.38 -77.54
CA GLU A 532 -20.41 4.39 -78.39
C GLU A 532 -21.95 4.30 -78.35
N SER A 533 -22.74 5.40 -78.23
CA SER A 533 -22.47 6.85 -78.07
C SER A 533 -23.77 7.61 -77.64
N LEU A 534 -23.69 8.93 -77.33
CA LEU A 534 -24.65 10.03 -77.65
C LEU A 534 -24.95 11.10 -76.56
N HIS A 535 -24.73 12.36 -76.98
CA HIS A 535 -25.49 13.62 -76.72
C HIS A 535 -25.40 14.47 -75.42
N ARG A 536 -25.68 15.77 -75.66
CA ARG A 536 -25.83 17.00 -74.84
C ARG A 536 -27.30 17.47 -74.90
N PRO A 537 -27.76 18.63 -74.35
CA PRO A 537 -27.11 19.72 -73.58
C PRO A 537 -27.66 19.77 -72.11
N ASP A 538 -27.61 20.79 -71.24
CA ASP A 538 -27.58 22.28 -71.26
C ASP A 538 -26.48 22.80 -70.28
N GLU A 539 -25.82 23.97 -70.43
CA GLU A 539 -26.28 25.38 -70.36
C GLU A 539 -26.87 25.76 -68.97
N ASP A 540 -26.46 26.85 -68.29
CA ASP A 540 -25.49 27.91 -68.65
C ASP A 540 -24.94 28.67 -67.39
N SER A 541 -24.03 29.62 -67.62
CA SER A 541 -23.50 30.68 -66.74
C SER A 541 -22.44 30.32 -65.67
N SER A 542 -21.54 31.22 -65.25
CA SER A 542 -20.52 32.01 -65.99
C SER A 542 -19.90 33.06 -65.05
N VAL A 543 -18.57 33.30 -65.14
CA VAL A 543 -17.90 34.56 -64.74
C VAL A 543 -17.92 34.82 -63.20
N ASP A 544 -16.90 35.40 -62.56
CA ASP A 544 -15.82 36.27 -63.05
C ASP A 544 -14.41 35.88 -62.55
N ALA A 545 -13.38 36.49 -63.13
CA ALA A 545 -11.99 36.37 -62.68
C ALA A 545 -11.28 37.73 -62.73
N ALA A 546 -10.83 38.23 -61.56
CA ALA A 546 -10.08 39.47 -61.44
C ALA A 546 -8.86 39.32 -60.53
N SER A 547 -7.66 39.45 -61.11
CA SER A 547 -6.38 39.65 -60.42
C SER A 547 -6.06 41.15 -60.25
N VAL A 548 -4.82 41.49 -59.85
CA VAL A 548 -4.26 42.83 -59.50
C VAL A 548 -4.44 43.13 -58.00
N ALA A 549 -3.40 43.11 -57.13
CA ALA A 549 -2.11 43.83 -57.10
C ALA A 549 -2.31 45.35 -56.87
N VAL A 550 -1.46 46.13 -56.17
CA VAL A 550 0.00 46.34 -56.25
C VAL A 550 0.48 47.07 -54.97
N GLU A 551 1.78 46.99 -54.62
CA GLU A 551 2.55 47.84 -53.65
C GLU A 551 2.17 47.81 -52.14
N GLY A 552 3.14 47.99 -51.20
CA GLY A 552 4.60 48.03 -51.37
C GLY A 552 5.39 48.44 -50.10
N GLN A 553 6.69 48.05 -50.05
CA GLN A 553 7.77 48.48 -49.12
C GLN A 553 7.63 48.12 -47.62
N GLU A 554 8.68 47.73 -46.86
CA GLU A 554 10.03 47.19 -47.18
C GLU A 554 10.44 46.20 -46.02
N VAL A 555 11.66 45.95 -45.48
CA VAL A 555 13.01 46.56 -45.51
C VAL A 555 14.11 45.45 -45.47
N ARG A 556 15.01 45.47 -46.46
CA ARG A 556 16.44 45.03 -46.52
C ARG A 556 17.09 43.98 -45.57
N THR A 557 17.71 42.96 -46.20
CA THR A 557 19.13 42.47 -46.06
C THR A 557 19.61 41.84 -44.72
N MET A 558 20.65 40.96 -44.60
CA MET A 558 21.65 40.30 -45.48
C MET A 558 22.32 39.12 -44.69
N ALA A 559 23.25 38.25 -45.15
CA ALA A 559 23.95 37.99 -46.43
C ALA A 559 24.31 36.47 -46.54
N MET A 560 25.47 36.12 -47.12
CA MET A 560 26.14 34.80 -47.14
C MET A 560 27.64 35.00 -46.85
N GLU A 561 28.37 33.95 -46.41
CA GLU A 561 29.68 33.57 -46.97
C GLU A 561 30.13 32.17 -46.49
N SER A 562 31.29 31.68 -46.96
CA SER A 562 31.67 30.25 -46.97
C SER A 562 33.18 30.00 -46.93
N GLN A 563 33.58 28.72 -46.73
CA GLN A 563 34.97 28.20 -46.83
C GLN A 563 35.91 28.56 -45.64
N ASP A 564 36.97 27.83 -45.30
CA ASP A 564 37.50 26.53 -45.76
C ASP A 564 38.44 25.89 -44.70
N ASN A 565 38.49 24.55 -44.61
CA ASN A 565 39.65 23.72 -44.18
C ASN A 565 40.28 23.96 -42.76
N LEU A 566 41.20 23.17 -42.19
CA LEU A 566 41.98 21.97 -42.58
C LEU A 566 42.37 21.17 -41.28
N SER A 567 42.47 19.83 -41.34
CA SER A 567 43.23 18.86 -40.46
C SER A 567 43.56 19.17 -38.97
N VAL A 568 43.52 18.21 -38.03
CA VAL A 568 44.67 17.31 -37.70
C VAL A 568 44.29 16.25 -36.62
N GLN A 569 44.82 15.02 -36.77
CA GLN A 569 45.10 13.93 -35.79
C GLN A 569 44.08 13.50 -34.69
N SER A 570 43.82 12.18 -34.67
CA SER A 570 43.77 11.35 -33.45
C SER A 570 45.21 11.00 -32.99
N PRO A 571 45.54 10.83 -31.69
CA PRO A 571 45.13 9.61 -30.94
C PRO A 571 45.07 9.67 -29.38
N ASN A 572 44.39 8.66 -28.80
CA ASN A 572 44.68 7.95 -27.52
C ASN A 572 44.81 8.68 -26.14
N ALA A 573 44.71 7.85 -25.08
CA ALA A 573 44.71 8.13 -23.64
C ALA A 573 43.46 8.90 -23.13
N ALA A 574 42.65 8.42 -22.17
CA ALA A 574 42.88 7.72 -20.88
C ALA A 574 43.06 8.68 -19.68
N ASP A 575 42.68 8.19 -18.50
CA ASP A 575 42.71 8.83 -17.18
C ASP A 575 41.93 10.16 -16.99
N SER A 576 40.67 10.05 -16.51
CA SER A 576 40.04 11.01 -15.56
C SER A 576 38.65 10.58 -15.00
N GLN A 577 38.38 9.27 -14.82
CA GLN A 577 37.21 8.79 -14.04
C GLN A 577 37.54 7.63 -13.08
N MET A 578 38.56 7.85 -12.24
CA MET A 578 38.74 7.14 -10.97
C MET A 578 38.69 8.19 -9.85
N ASN A 579 37.55 8.25 -9.13
CA ASN A 579 37.35 8.86 -7.79
C ASN A 579 35.86 9.17 -7.52
N LEU A 580 34.99 8.15 -7.51
CA LEU A 580 33.64 8.31 -6.93
C LEU A 580 33.04 7.03 -6.31
N ILE A 581 33.88 6.04 -5.97
CA ILE A 581 33.48 4.80 -5.27
C ILE A 581 34.43 4.51 -4.11
N GLU A 582 34.44 5.37 -3.08
CA GLU A 582 35.25 5.13 -1.86
C GLU A 582 34.58 5.55 -0.54
N SER A 583 33.32 6.00 -0.57
CA SER A 583 32.63 6.58 0.60
C SER A 583 31.72 5.61 1.40
N LEU A 584 31.57 4.35 0.97
CA LEU A 584 30.62 3.39 1.58
C LEU A 584 31.26 2.24 2.39
N HIS A 585 32.58 2.25 2.60
CA HIS A 585 33.28 1.15 3.28
C HIS A 585 33.34 1.22 4.83
N HIS A 586 32.72 2.23 5.46
CA HIS A 586 32.82 2.48 6.91
C HIS A 586 31.48 2.46 7.70
N SER A 587 30.64 1.44 7.49
CA SER A 587 29.41 1.26 8.31
C SER A 587 29.02 -0.19 8.65
N SER A 588 29.99 -1.10 8.85
CA SER A 588 29.74 -2.49 9.26
C SER A 588 30.46 -2.95 10.54
N ALA A 589 31.45 -2.18 11.03
CA ALA A 589 32.36 -2.59 12.10
C ALA A 589 31.86 -2.34 13.56
N LEU A 590 30.54 -2.42 13.81
CA LEU A 590 29.95 -2.03 15.11
C LEU A 590 29.07 -3.07 15.83
N GLN A 591 28.68 -4.20 15.22
CA GLN A 591 27.88 -5.24 15.88
C GLN A 591 28.69 -6.46 16.40
N SER A 592 29.93 -6.65 15.96
CA SER A 592 30.79 -7.78 16.40
C SER A 592 31.42 -7.61 17.79
N ALA A 593 31.33 -6.43 18.40
CA ALA A 593 32.08 -6.06 19.61
C ALA A 593 31.23 -5.99 20.90
N PHE A 594 30.06 -6.65 20.95
CA PHE A 594 29.13 -6.58 22.09
C PHE A 594 28.93 -7.92 22.84
N VAL A 595 29.56 -9.01 22.38
CA VAL A 595 29.36 -10.36 22.96
C VAL A 595 30.52 -10.79 23.89
N ASN A 596 31.73 -10.29 23.66
CA ASN A 596 32.91 -10.70 24.43
C ASN A 596 33.17 -9.86 25.70
N GLU A 597 32.49 -8.72 25.85
CA GLU A 597 32.69 -7.76 26.96
C GLU A 597 31.85 -8.09 28.22
N ALA A 598 31.72 -9.39 28.54
CA ALA A 598 30.94 -9.90 29.66
C ALA A 598 31.73 -10.86 30.58
N LEU A 599 33.04 -10.98 30.37
CA LEU A 599 33.96 -11.82 31.14
C LEU A 599 35.22 -11.05 31.57
N ARG A 600 35.00 -9.98 32.33
CA ARG A 600 35.93 -9.41 33.33
C ARG A 600 35.18 -8.36 34.15
N LEU A 601 34.94 -8.71 35.41
CA LEU A 601 34.73 -7.75 36.49
C LEU A 601 35.80 -8.12 37.51
N ASP A 602 36.76 -7.23 37.71
CA ASP A 602 37.82 -7.41 38.68
C ASP A 602 37.29 -7.18 40.10
N GLU A 603 37.90 -7.84 41.09
CA GLU A 603 37.54 -7.69 42.50
C GLU A 603 38.11 -6.36 43.05
N PRO A 604 37.46 -5.74 44.07
CA PRO A 604 37.99 -4.53 44.69
C PRO A 604 39.12 -4.86 45.68
N ASP A 605 40.25 -4.17 45.57
CA ASP A 605 41.37 -4.30 46.51
C ASP A 605 40.96 -3.93 47.95
N VAL A 606 41.35 -4.77 48.91
CA VAL A 606 41.38 -4.45 50.34
C VAL A 606 42.64 -5.05 50.95
N ASP A 607 43.69 -4.25 51.07
CA ASP A 607 44.83 -4.55 51.94
C ASP A 607 44.40 -4.49 53.41
N GLU A 608 44.62 -5.56 54.18
CA GLU A 608 45.43 -5.48 55.41
C GLU A 608 45.70 -6.84 56.09
N VAL A 609 46.94 -6.98 56.58
CA VAL A 609 47.34 -7.64 57.84
C VAL A 609 47.39 -9.18 57.97
N LEU A 610 48.62 -9.61 58.33
CA LEU A 610 49.06 -10.85 59.01
C LEU A 610 49.15 -12.19 58.25
N SER A 611 50.14 -12.95 58.71
CA SER A 611 50.56 -14.28 58.24
C SER A 611 50.67 -15.23 59.46
N PRO A 612 51.17 -16.47 59.25
CA PRO A 612 50.41 -17.72 59.32
C PRO A 612 50.34 -18.36 60.72
N ASP A 613 49.59 -19.45 60.88
CA ASP A 613 50.10 -20.64 61.61
C ASP A 613 49.30 -21.96 61.39
N GLU A 614 50.00 -23.03 61.79
CA GLU A 614 49.85 -24.50 61.79
C GLU A 614 48.50 -25.29 61.69
N SER A 615 48.67 -26.52 61.18
CA SER A 615 48.11 -27.83 61.66
C SER A 615 46.90 -28.53 61.00
N ASP A 616 47.23 -29.70 60.43
CA ASP A 616 46.57 -31.02 60.51
C ASP A 616 45.30 -31.47 59.74
N GLU A 617 45.25 -32.80 59.57
CA GLU A 617 44.39 -33.65 58.71
C GLU A 617 43.01 -34.00 59.36
N PRO A 618 42.01 -34.63 58.67
CA PRO A 618 42.17 -35.60 57.57
C PRO A 618 41.17 -35.53 56.38
N LYS A 619 41.38 -36.49 55.46
CA LYS A 619 40.72 -36.70 54.16
C LYS A 619 39.21 -37.05 54.25
N ASP A 620 38.33 -36.21 53.69
CA ASP A 620 36.95 -36.61 53.32
C ASP A 620 36.28 -35.65 52.29
N ASN A 621 36.81 -35.55 51.06
CA ASN A 621 36.44 -34.43 50.14
C ASN A 621 36.12 -34.76 48.67
N GLU A 622 36.48 -35.92 48.10
CA GLU A 622 36.22 -36.18 46.67
C GLU A 622 34.72 -36.24 46.32
N ASN A 623 33.91 -36.93 47.13
CA ASN A 623 32.46 -37.04 46.90
C ASN A 623 31.70 -35.72 47.11
N LYS A 624 32.18 -34.83 48.00
CA LYS A 624 31.60 -33.49 48.19
C LYS A 624 31.87 -32.59 46.97
N HIS A 625 33.00 -32.78 46.29
CA HIS A 625 33.37 -31.99 45.12
C HIS A 625 32.55 -32.33 43.87
N ALA A 626 32.17 -33.60 43.69
CA ALA A 626 31.28 -34.05 42.61
C ALA A 626 29.85 -33.52 42.79
N LEU A 627 29.26 -33.68 43.99
CA LEU A 627 27.90 -33.19 44.28
C LEU A 627 27.79 -31.66 44.16
N LYS A 628 28.79 -30.90 44.63
CA LYS A 628 28.84 -29.44 44.41
C LYS A 628 28.85 -29.07 42.92
N LYS A 629 29.62 -29.78 42.07
CA LYS A 629 29.66 -29.52 40.61
C LYS A 629 28.31 -29.79 39.92
N ILE A 630 27.59 -30.85 40.32
CA ILE A 630 26.27 -31.16 39.75
C ILE A 630 25.21 -30.13 40.17
N VAL A 631 25.20 -29.74 41.46
CA VAL A 631 24.26 -28.73 41.96
C VAL A 631 24.52 -27.35 41.33
N PHE A 632 25.78 -26.91 41.21
CA PHE A 632 26.09 -25.62 40.59
C PHE A 632 25.73 -25.57 39.09
N SER A 633 26.05 -26.62 38.33
CA SER A 633 25.87 -26.61 36.86
C SER A 633 24.41 -26.60 36.40
N VAL A 634 23.49 -27.19 37.18
CA VAL A 634 22.05 -27.24 36.83
C VAL A 634 21.27 -26.04 37.38
N TRP A 635 21.63 -25.51 38.56
CA TRP A 635 20.89 -24.39 39.16
C TRP A 635 21.31 -23.01 38.64
N LEU A 636 22.57 -22.81 38.20
CA LEU A 636 23.01 -21.48 37.73
C LEU A 636 22.17 -20.93 36.57
N PRO A 637 21.88 -21.68 35.48
CA PRO A 637 21.10 -21.14 34.34
C PRO A 637 19.67 -20.74 34.73
N ILE A 638 19.03 -21.53 35.60
CA ILE A 638 17.65 -21.31 36.06
C ILE A 638 17.61 -20.13 37.03
N SER A 639 18.53 -20.08 38.00
CA SER A 639 18.71 -18.96 38.92
C SER A 639 19.04 -17.66 38.19
N TYR A 640 19.94 -17.69 37.20
CA TYR A 640 20.31 -16.50 36.43
C TYR A 640 19.16 -15.99 35.55
N CYS A 641 18.34 -16.88 34.97
CA CYS A 641 17.10 -16.46 34.29
C CYS A 641 16.09 -15.85 35.27
N LEU A 642 15.81 -16.49 36.40
CA LEU A 642 14.83 -16.00 37.38
C LEU A 642 15.29 -14.72 38.07
N CYS A 643 16.57 -14.59 38.43
CA CYS A 643 17.15 -13.37 38.97
C CYS A 643 17.22 -12.25 37.93
N ARG A 644 17.52 -12.53 36.66
CA ARG A 644 17.48 -11.50 35.60
C ARG A 644 16.04 -11.04 35.33
N PHE A 645 15.07 -11.94 35.38
CA PHE A 645 13.64 -11.60 35.31
C PHE A 645 13.19 -10.78 36.54
N TYR A 646 13.56 -11.19 37.75
CA TYR A 646 13.21 -10.52 39.00
C TYR A 646 13.91 -9.16 39.16
N VAL A 647 15.18 -9.01 38.76
CA VAL A 647 15.90 -7.71 38.74
C VAL A 647 15.35 -6.78 37.66
N THR A 648 14.88 -7.31 36.52
CA THR A 648 14.18 -6.50 35.51
C THR A 648 12.83 -6.02 36.06
N LEU A 649 12.05 -6.90 36.68
CA LEU A 649 10.83 -6.53 37.41
C LEU A 649 11.10 -5.52 38.53
N LYS A 650 12.16 -5.68 39.33
CA LYS A 650 12.50 -4.75 40.41
C LYS A 650 12.94 -3.38 39.88
N LYS A 651 13.61 -3.32 38.73
CA LYS A 651 13.91 -2.06 38.02
C LYS A 651 12.66 -1.39 37.42
N ILE A 652 11.65 -2.17 37.03
CA ILE A 652 10.36 -1.65 36.56
C ILE A 652 9.48 -1.14 37.72
N ILE A 653 9.59 -1.75 38.90
CA ILE A 653 8.74 -1.44 40.07
C ILE A 653 9.33 -0.32 40.96
N PHE A 654 10.64 -0.03 40.90
CA PHE A 654 11.31 0.89 41.81
C PHE A 654 12.03 2.05 41.10
N SER A 655 11.27 2.89 40.38
CA SER A 655 11.68 4.24 39.92
C SER A 655 10.47 5.12 39.56
N VAL A 656 9.57 5.33 40.53
CA VAL A 656 8.54 6.38 40.47
C VAL A 656 8.67 7.24 41.73
N GLU A 657 9.61 8.18 41.70
CA GLU A 657 9.70 9.29 42.65
C GLU A 657 9.52 10.57 41.84
N ILE A 658 8.34 11.18 41.96
CA ILE A 658 7.82 12.20 41.02
C ILE A 658 8.55 13.53 41.21
N LYS A 659 9.15 14.09 40.14
CA LYS A 659 9.82 15.41 40.14
C LYS A 659 9.74 16.12 38.77
N ASP A 660 8.62 16.80 38.54
CA ASP A 660 8.44 17.86 37.53
C ASP A 660 8.99 17.53 36.12
N ASP A 661 8.62 16.42 35.51
CA ASP A 661 9.12 15.99 34.19
C ASP A 661 8.57 16.90 33.05
N ALA A 662 9.40 17.79 32.50
CA ALA A 662 9.09 18.69 31.38
C ALA A 662 10.37 19.32 30.78
N MET A 663 10.31 19.88 29.57
CA MET A 663 11.50 20.45 28.91
C MET A 663 12.13 21.61 29.73
N LYS A 664 13.27 21.37 30.36
CA LYS A 664 13.93 22.36 31.24
C LYS A 664 14.95 23.19 30.48
N VAL A 665 14.70 24.51 30.38
CA VAL A 665 15.70 25.48 29.93
C VAL A 665 16.72 25.72 31.06
N LEU A 666 17.89 25.10 30.94
CA LEU A 666 18.97 25.20 31.92
C LEU A 666 19.75 26.52 31.83
N LYS A 667 19.87 27.08 30.61
CA LYS A 667 20.51 28.38 30.33
C LYS A 667 19.85 29.04 29.13
N LYS A 668 19.72 30.37 29.17
CA LYS A 668 19.25 31.22 28.07
C LYS A 668 20.15 32.44 27.98
N GLN A 669 20.61 32.78 26.78
CA GLN A 669 21.21 34.06 26.45
C GLN A 669 20.64 34.51 25.11
N ILE A 670 20.09 35.72 25.04
CA ILE A 670 19.65 36.38 23.81
C ILE A 670 20.17 37.80 23.84
N ASP A 671 20.79 38.25 22.75
CA ASP A 671 21.32 39.59 22.58
C ASP A 671 20.23 40.55 22.06
N SER A 672 20.46 41.86 22.04
CA SER A 672 19.49 42.86 21.55
C SER A 672 19.14 42.71 20.05
N SER A 673 19.99 42.03 19.29
CA SER A 673 19.79 41.61 17.89
C SER A 673 18.84 40.40 17.74
N GLY A 674 18.48 39.72 18.83
CA GLY A 674 17.71 38.47 18.80
C GLY A 674 18.55 37.21 18.51
N SER A 675 19.85 37.35 18.27
CA SER A 675 20.82 36.25 18.27
C SER A 675 20.97 35.64 19.65
N GLY A 676 21.39 34.38 19.75
CA GLY A 676 21.71 33.78 21.04
C GLY A 676 21.56 32.27 21.09
N PHE A 677 21.54 31.72 22.31
CA PHE A 677 21.44 30.28 22.55
C PHE A 677 20.55 29.91 23.74
N PHE A 678 20.01 28.70 23.65
CA PHE A 678 19.30 28.02 24.73
C PHE A 678 19.98 26.67 25.00
N THR A 679 20.23 26.37 26.26
CA THR A 679 20.61 25.02 26.72
C THR A 679 19.39 24.35 27.31
N PHE A 680 18.95 23.28 26.68
CA PHE A 680 17.78 22.50 27.08
C PHE A 680 18.20 21.19 27.76
N LEU A 681 17.31 20.65 28.57
CA LEU A 681 17.26 19.26 29.00
C LEU A 681 15.89 18.72 28.58
N ALA A 682 15.90 17.79 27.64
CA ALA A 682 14.70 17.03 27.26
C ALA A 682 14.52 15.86 28.23
N GLU A 683 13.34 15.70 28.79
CA GLU A 683 12.98 14.64 29.73
C GLU A 683 11.93 13.70 29.13
N GLU A 684 11.02 14.22 28.31
CA GLU A 684 9.96 13.52 27.58
C GLU A 684 10.31 13.26 26.09
N PRO A 685 9.75 12.21 25.45
CA PRO A 685 9.81 12.04 23.99
C PRO A 685 9.17 13.19 23.19
N GLU A 686 8.19 13.90 23.78
CA GLU A 686 7.56 15.07 23.15
C GLU A 686 8.54 16.25 23.06
N ASP A 687 9.43 16.44 24.05
CA ASP A 687 10.51 17.44 24.02
C ASP A 687 11.43 17.26 22.81
N MET A 688 11.63 16.02 22.34
CA MET A 688 12.43 15.73 21.14
C MET A 688 11.69 16.11 19.85
N TRP A 689 10.36 16.06 19.82
CA TRP A 689 9.56 16.64 18.73
C TRP A 689 9.55 18.19 18.80
N HIS A 690 9.44 18.79 19.98
CA HIS A 690 9.64 20.24 20.14
C HIS A 690 11.04 20.65 19.66
N THR A 691 12.08 19.88 20.01
CA THR A 691 13.46 20.09 19.55
C THR A 691 13.59 19.97 18.02
N TYR A 692 12.96 18.97 17.41
CA TYR A 692 12.92 18.79 15.95
C TYR A 692 12.28 19.99 15.22
N ASN A 693 11.34 20.69 15.86
CA ASN A 693 10.74 21.93 15.33
C ASN A 693 11.56 23.20 15.63
N LEU A 694 12.50 23.14 16.58
CA LEU A 694 13.38 24.26 16.93
C LEU A 694 14.71 24.23 16.15
N VAL A 695 15.26 23.04 15.89
CA VAL A 695 16.51 22.88 15.13
C VAL A 695 16.24 22.91 13.63
N GLN A 696 17.04 23.69 12.90
CA GLN A 696 16.97 23.91 11.45
C GLN A 696 18.35 23.71 10.81
N VAL A 697 18.39 23.57 9.49
CA VAL A 697 19.66 23.54 8.73
C VAL A 697 20.32 24.92 8.81
N GLY A 698 21.62 24.96 9.10
CA GLY A 698 22.38 26.19 9.38
C GLY A 698 22.34 26.67 10.85
N ASP A 699 21.61 25.98 11.74
CA ASP A 699 21.81 26.16 13.19
C ASP A 699 23.12 25.51 13.64
N ASN A 700 23.65 25.94 14.79
CA ASN A 700 24.75 25.22 15.46
C ASN A 700 24.21 24.48 16.69
N VAL A 701 24.47 23.17 16.79
CA VAL A 701 24.01 22.33 17.92
C VAL A 701 25.20 21.73 18.67
N ARG A 702 25.21 21.86 19.99
CA ARG A 702 26.29 21.39 20.89
C ARG A 702 25.77 20.38 21.91
N THR A 703 26.37 19.19 21.97
CA THR A 703 26.00 18.15 22.95
C THR A 703 27.17 17.18 23.23
N SER A 704 27.00 16.30 24.21
CA SER A 704 27.97 15.24 24.54
C SER A 704 27.67 13.93 23.78
N THR A 705 28.67 13.47 23.03
CA THR A 705 28.61 12.31 22.14
C THR A 705 29.77 11.35 22.41
N THR A 706 29.55 10.04 22.26
CA THR A 706 30.56 9.00 22.51
C THR A 706 31.25 8.61 21.21
N ARG A 707 32.55 8.89 21.08
CA ARG A 707 33.36 8.50 19.92
C ARG A 707 34.36 7.42 20.29
N LYS A 708 34.60 6.45 19.39
CA LYS A 708 35.80 5.59 19.45
C LYS A 708 37.01 6.44 19.02
N VAL A 709 37.97 6.62 19.92
CA VAL A 709 39.22 7.34 19.69
C VAL A 709 40.35 6.32 19.55
N THR A 710 41.14 6.46 18.48
CA THR A 710 42.41 5.75 18.27
C THR A 710 43.54 6.49 18.97
N PHE A 711 44.27 5.79 19.82
CA PHE A 711 45.51 6.27 20.44
C PHE A 711 46.70 5.56 19.80
N ASP A 712 47.54 6.36 19.15
CA ASP A 712 48.79 5.89 18.56
C ASP A 712 49.86 5.81 19.66
N ARG A 713 50.33 4.59 19.91
CA ARG A 713 51.45 4.29 20.81
C ARG A 713 52.51 3.51 20.04
N LEU A 714 53.76 3.59 20.51
CA LEU A 714 54.95 2.98 19.88
C LEU A 714 54.93 1.44 19.76
N SER A 715 53.85 0.77 20.17
CA SER A 715 53.63 -0.67 20.03
C SER A 715 52.22 -1.03 19.52
N GLY A 716 51.52 -0.10 18.86
CA GLY A 716 50.26 -0.35 18.16
C GLY A 716 49.12 0.62 18.50
N HIS A 717 48.11 0.66 17.63
CA HIS A 717 46.90 1.46 17.81
C HIS A 717 45.97 0.82 18.84
N SER A 718 45.59 1.58 19.88
CA SER A 718 44.55 1.14 20.83
C SER A 718 43.29 1.99 20.67
N THR A 719 42.11 1.37 20.69
CA THR A 719 40.82 2.09 20.55
C THR A 719 40.05 2.10 21.87
N SER A 720 39.67 3.29 22.35
CA SER A 720 38.80 3.44 23.53
C SER A 720 37.58 4.29 23.20
N LYS A 721 36.47 4.12 23.94
CA LYS A 721 35.28 4.96 23.81
C LYS A 721 35.39 6.14 24.76
N MET A 722 35.47 7.37 24.24
CA MET A 722 35.49 8.59 25.05
C MET A 722 34.23 9.43 24.82
N GLN A 723 33.78 10.13 25.86
CA GLN A 723 32.75 11.16 25.74
C GLN A 723 33.42 12.49 25.36
N LEU A 724 32.96 13.08 24.25
CA LEU A 724 33.42 14.36 23.75
C LEU A 724 32.22 15.32 23.67
N VAL A 725 32.43 16.60 23.96
CA VAL A 725 31.49 17.65 23.56
C VAL A 725 31.91 18.14 22.18
N LEU A 726 30.96 18.20 21.24
CA LEU A 726 31.15 18.71 19.89
C LEU A 726 30.05 19.72 19.55
N THR A 727 30.37 20.69 18.71
CA THR A 727 29.45 21.71 18.19
C THR A 727 29.39 21.59 16.68
N VAL A 728 28.21 21.30 16.15
CA VAL A 728 28.01 20.91 14.75
C VAL A 728 27.11 21.89 14.00
N GLU A 729 27.66 22.40 12.89
CA GLU A 729 27.03 22.82 11.62
C GLU A 729 25.87 21.90 11.21
N VAL A 730 24.59 22.22 11.45
CA VAL A 730 23.49 21.32 11.06
C VAL A 730 23.28 21.35 9.54
N GLU A 731 23.56 20.24 8.86
CA GLU A 731 23.21 20.04 7.44
C GLU A 731 21.98 19.16 7.23
N LYS A 732 21.76 18.16 8.10
CA LYS A 732 20.67 17.18 7.99
C LYS A 732 20.10 16.83 9.35
N ILE A 733 18.78 16.66 9.41
CA ILE A 733 18.02 16.34 10.62
C ILE A 733 17.14 15.13 10.33
N PHE A 734 17.20 14.12 11.19
CA PHE A 734 16.34 12.94 11.14
C PHE A 734 15.71 12.69 12.52
N TYR A 735 14.38 12.71 12.58
CA TYR A 735 13.61 12.47 13.80
C TYR A 735 12.92 11.10 13.72
N ASP A 736 13.25 10.21 14.65
CA ASP A 736 12.59 8.92 14.79
C ASP A 736 11.33 9.05 15.64
N LYS A 737 10.19 8.65 15.08
CA LYS A 737 8.86 8.76 15.72
C LYS A 737 8.53 7.56 16.62
N GLU A 738 9.27 6.46 16.54
CA GLU A 738 9.05 5.25 17.33
C GLU A 738 10.03 5.20 18.52
N ASP A 739 11.31 5.49 18.28
CA ASP A 739 12.35 5.57 19.34
C ASP A 739 12.37 6.94 20.05
N GLY A 740 11.72 7.96 19.48
CA GLY A 740 11.68 9.34 20.04
C GLY A 740 13.02 10.06 19.98
N ALA A 741 13.96 9.59 19.15
CA ALA A 741 15.33 10.08 19.06
C ALA A 741 15.51 11.11 17.94
N LEU A 742 16.39 12.10 18.16
CA LEU A 742 16.69 13.15 17.19
C LEU A 742 18.17 13.08 16.77
N HIS A 743 18.40 12.76 15.51
CA HIS A 743 19.72 12.63 14.89
C HIS A 743 20.03 13.88 14.07
N VAL A 744 21.14 14.55 14.41
CA VAL A 744 21.54 15.84 13.83
C VAL A 744 22.93 15.69 13.23
N SER A 745 23.05 15.81 11.91
CA SER A 745 24.28 15.55 11.15
C SER A 745 24.81 16.79 10.44
N GLY A 746 26.13 16.93 10.39
CA GLY A 746 26.82 17.95 9.59
C GLY A 746 28.26 18.18 10.05
N LYS A 747 28.79 19.40 9.90
CA LYS A 747 30.23 19.70 10.10
C LYS A 747 30.57 20.16 11.52
N ASN A 748 31.64 19.63 12.11
CA ASN A 748 32.13 20.08 13.41
C ASN A 748 32.86 21.43 13.34
N ILE A 749 32.42 22.43 14.11
CA ILE A 749 32.94 23.82 14.10
C ILE A 749 34.04 24.01 15.15
N GLU A 750 33.87 23.45 16.34
CA GLU A 750 34.85 23.53 17.43
C GLU A 750 35.93 22.44 17.25
N GLU A 751 37.18 22.83 16.99
CA GLU A 751 38.29 21.87 16.98
C GLU A 751 38.47 21.24 18.37
N ASN A 752 38.64 19.91 18.39
CA ASN A 752 38.82 19.11 19.59
C ASN A 752 39.99 18.14 19.37
N GLN A 753 40.69 17.73 20.43
CA GLN A 753 41.93 16.93 20.38
C GLN A 753 41.81 15.63 19.56
N PHE A 754 40.58 15.13 19.34
CA PHE A 754 40.27 13.92 18.59
C PHE A 754 39.33 14.15 17.38
N VAL A 755 38.96 15.41 17.10
CA VAL A 755 38.01 15.78 16.03
C VAL A 755 38.47 17.09 15.37
N LYS A 756 38.99 16.97 14.15
CA LYS A 756 39.38 18.13 13.32
C LYS A 756 38.19 19.04 13.02
N LEU A 757 38.46 20.33 12.84
CA LEU A 757 37.49 21.29 12.31
C LEU A 757 37.01 20.86 10.90
N GLY A 758 35.74 21.10 10.60
CA GLY A 758 35.08 20.72 9.34
C GLY A 758 34.75 19.23 9.20
N ALA A 759 35.16 18.37 10.13
CA ALA A 759 34.88 16.94 10.07
C ALA A 759 33.38 16.64 10.23
N TYR A 760 32.85 15.78 9.36
CA TYR A 760 31.46 15.33 9.43
C TYR A 760 31.21 14.43 10.65
N HIS A 761 30.14 14.73 11.40
CA HIS A 761 29.72 13.95 12.56
C HIS A 761 28.18 13.95 12.71
N THR A 762 27.64 12.98 13.45
CA THR A 762 26.21 12.91 13.80
C THR A 762 26.03 12.91 15.31
N LEU A 763 25.30 13.91 15.80
CA LEU A 763 24.89 14.06 17.19
C LEU A 763 23.56 13.33 17.38
N ASN A 764 23.58 12.28 18.20
CA ASN A 764 22.36 11.60 18.65
C ASN A 764 21.89 12.28 19.93
N LEU A 765 20.85 13.12 19.81
CA LEU A 765 20.19 13.72 20.98
C LEU A 765 19.35 12.63 21.67
N GLN A 766 19.43 12.59 23.00
CA GLN A 766 18.82 11.56 23.83
C GLN A 766 18.18 12.20 25.06
N LEU A 767 17.11 11.57 25.55
CA LEU A 767 16.43 11.98 26.78
C LEU A 767 17.38 12.02 27.97
N LYS A 768 17.11 12.96 28.87
CA LYS A 768 17.85 13.27 30.10
C LYS A 768 19.33 13.61 29.85
N ARG A 769 19.69 14.03 28.63
CA ARG A 769 20.94 14.72 28.29
C ARG A 769 20.70 16.18 27.93
N LYS A 770 21.61 17.05 28.36
CA LYS A 770 21.59 18.47 27.99
C LYS A 770 22.20 18.70 26.61
N PHE A 771 21.63 19.63 25.86
CA PHE A 771 22.16 20.11 24.58
C PHE A 771 21.92 21.61 24.45
N THR A 772 22.74 22.29 23.66
CA THR A 772 22.63 23.73 23.40
C THR A 772 22.37 23.97 21.92
N VAL A 773 21.34 24.75 21.60
CA VAL A 773 21.03 25.22 20.25
C VAL A 773 21.38 26.70 20.18
N TYR A 774 22.17 27.08 19.18
CA TYR A 774 22.53 28.45 18.86
C TYR A 774 21.82 28.86 17.57
N LYS A 775 21.18 30.04 17.57
CA LYS A 775 20.53 30.63 16.37
C LYS A 775 20.99 32.06 16.13
N CYS A 776 21.07 32.43 14.86
CA CYS A 776 21.27 33.81 14.42
C CYS A 776 20.08 34.73 14.80
N LYS A 777 18.85 34.20 14.88
CA LYS A 777 17.66 34.92 15.36
C LYS A 777 16.63 33.99 16.00
N TRP A 778 16.14 34.36 17.19
CA TRP A 778 15.07 33.67 17.91
C TRP A 778 13.70 34.33 17.67
N ASP A 779 13.06 33.98 16.56
CA ASP A 779 11.71 34.48 16.20
C ASP A 779 10.61 34.12 17.23
N VAL A 780 9.51 34.89 17.24
CA VAL A 780 8.36 34.73 18.17
C VAL A 780 7.81 33.29 18.19
N VAL A 781 7.71 32.63 17.03
CA VAL A 781 7.22 31.26 16.90
C VAL A 781 8.11 30.25 17.67
N HIS A 782 9.43 30.48 17.72
CA HIS A 782 10.33 29.65 18.52
C HIS A 782 10.13 29.90 20.03
N MET A 783 9.88 31.15 20.45
CA MET A 783 9.61 31.46 21.87
C MET A 783 8.31 30.82 22.34
N GLU A 784 7.26 30.84 21.53
CA GLU A 784 6.03 30.11 21.82
C GLU A 784 6.26 28.59 21.86
N ARG A 785 6.99 28.01 20.90
CA ARG A 785 7.28 26.56 20.89
C ARG A 785 8.13 26.09 22.09
N ILE A 786 9.00 26.95 22.63
CA ILE A 786 9.72 26.70 23.89
C ILE A 786 8.77 26.81 25.08
N ASN A 787 7.97 27.88 25.16
CA ASN A 787 7.00 28.05 26.25
C ASN A 787 5.98 26.89 26.30
N GLU A 788 5.54 26.38 25.15
CA GLU A 788 4.72 25.17 25.06
C GLU A 788 5.45 23.93 25.60
N ALA A 789 6.72 23.71 25.25
CA ALA A 789 7.51 22.57 25.74
C ALA A 789 7.82 22.63 27.25
N CYS A 790 7.96 23.83 27.81
CA CYS A 790 8.19 24.04 29.24
C CYS A 790 6.92 23.91 30.10
N ASN A 791 5.73 23.79 29.50
CA ASN A 791 4.47 23.71 30.24
C ASN A 791 4.16 22.26 30.67
N ALA A 792 4.53 21.92 31.90
CA ALA A 792 4.29 20.61 32.54
C ALA A 792 2.79 20.19 32.68
N SER A 793 1.86 20.96 32.13
CA SER A 793 0.42 20.63 32.06
C SER A 793 0.01 19.89 30.77
N SER A 794 0.98 19.57 29.89
CA SER A 794 0.75 18.96 28.57
C SER A 794 0.98 17.45 28.49
N GLU A 795 0.86 16.72 29.61
CA GLU A 795 0.87 15.24 29.61
C GLU A 795 -0.27 14.65 28.75
N ALA A 796 -0.16 13.35 28.41
CA ALA A 796 -1.05 12.67 27.47
C ALA A 796 -2.52 12.61 27.92
N ASP A 797 -3.34 13.56 27.45
CA ASP A 797 -4.78 13.67 27.73
C ASP A 797 -5.58 12.38 27.51
N LEU A 798 -5.24 11.62 26.46
CA LEU A 798 -6.16 10.67 25.84
C LEU A 798 -5.46 9.39 25.37
N ALA A 799 -5.96 8.23 25.80
CA ALA A 799 -5.61 6.94 25.22
C ALA A 799 -6.76 6.43 24.34
N ALA A 800 -6.44 5.76 23.23
CA ALA A 800 -7.43 5.21 22.32
C ALA A 800 -7.07 3.79 21.86
N VAL A 801 -7.99 2.86 22.06
CA VAL A 801 -7.92 1.48 21.57
C VAL A 801 -8.88 1.34 20.39
N VAL A 802 -8.34 1.33 19.17
CA VAL A 802 -9.13 1.16 17.94
C VAL A 802 -8.99 -0.29 17.47
N MET A 803 -10.10 -1.00 17.25
CA MET A 803 -10.08 -2.44 16.97
C MET A 803 -11.12 -2.91 15.95
N GLN A 804 -10.84 -4.05 15.32
CA GLN A 804 -11.69 -4.78 14.36
C GLN A 804 -11.36 -6.28 14.48
N ASP A 805 -12.14 -7.16 13.82
CA ASP A 805 -11.91 -8.62 13.78
C ASP A 805 -10.44 -8.98 13.46
N GLY A 806 -9.63 -9.25 14.48
CA GLY A 806 -8.23 -9.66 14.36
C GLY A 806 -7.18 -8.55 14.32
N LEU A 807 -7.55 -7.28 14.44
CA LEU A 807 -6.64 -6.13 14.47
C LEU A 807 -6.98 -5.18 15.63
N ALA A 808 -5.98 -4.75 16.39
CA ALA A 808 -6.12 -3.63 17.32
C ALA A 808 -4.89 -2.71 17.29
N HIS A 809 -5.13 -1.41 17.42
CA HIS A 809 -4.14 -0.36 17.62
C HIS A 809 -4.38 0.28 18.99
N ILE A 810 -3.31 0.44 19.77
CA ILE A 810 -3.31 1.20 21.03
C ILE A 810 -2.50 2.47 20.77
N CYS A 811 -3.18 3.60 20.82
CA CYS A 811 -2.60 4.92 20.59
C CYS A 811 -2.69 5.78 21.85
N LEU A 812 -1.68 6.63 22.05
CA LEU A 812 -1.77 7.80 22.92
C LEU A 812 -1.90 9.04 22.03
N ILE A 813 -2.77 9.96 22.42
CA ILE A 813 -2.99 11.24 21.76
C ILE A 813 -2.58 12.31 22.77
N THR A 814 -1.51 13.02 22.47
CA THR A 814 -1.05 14.19 23.21
C THR A 814 -1.59 15.47 22.56
N ASN A 815 -1.25 16.63 23.11
CA ASN A 815 -1.63 17.91 22.50
C ASN A 815 -1.00 18.16 21.12
N THR A 816 0.04 17.40 20.73
CA THR A 816 0.80 17.65 19.49
C THR A 816 0.90 16.45 18.56
N MET A 817 0.71 15.21 19.02
CA MET A 817 0.89 14.03 18.17
C MET A 817 0.04 12.82 18.57
N THR A 818 -0.19 11.92 17.61
CA THR A 818 -0.83 10.60 17.85
C THR A 818 0.20 9.48 17.75
N ILE A 819 0.71 9.04 18.90
CA ILE A 819 1.71 7.97 19.06
C ILE A 819 1.01 6.60 19.02
N SER A 820 1.52 5.63 18.25
CA SER A 820 1.02 4.25 18.23
C SER A 820 1.90 3.35 19.10
N ARG A 821 1.52 3.13 20.37
CA ARG A 821 2.31 2.33 21.32
C ARG A 821 2.28 0.83 21.05
N ALA A 822 1.17 0.29 20.51
CA ALA A 822 1.09 -1.13 20.16
C ALA A 822 0.17 -1.40 18.96
N LYS A 823 0.56 -2.37 18.12
CA LYS A 823 -0.25 -2.93 17.03
C LYS A 823 -0.35 -4.44 17.23
N ILE A 824 -1.57 -4.96 17.31
CA ILE A 824 -1.88 -6.36 17.61
C ILE A 824 -2.60 -6.94 16.41
N THR A 825 -2.05 -8.01 15.83
CA THR A 825 -2.66 -8.77 14.74
C THR A 825 -2.82 -10.23 15.15
N LYS A 826 -4.01 -10.80 14.98
CA LYS A 826 -4.28 -12.24 15.14
C LYS A 826 -5.31 -12.69 14.12
N SER A 827 -5.04 -13.79 13.43
CA SER A 827 -6.01 -14.37 12.48
C SER A 827 -7.24 -14.90 13.24
N ILE A 828 -8.44 -14.47 12.84
CA ILE A 828 -9.71 -14.93 13.40
C ILE A 828 -10.50 -15.70 12.32
N PRO A 829 -10.92 -16.95 12.58
CA PRO A 829 -11.70 -17.73 11.60
C PRO A 829 -12.98 -17.02 11.15
N GLN A 830 -13.31 -17.13 9.86
CA GLN A 830 -14.57 -16.61 9.31
C GLN A 830 -15.81 -17.29 9.94
N LYS A 831 -16.96 -16.62 9.86
CA LYS A 831 -18.23 -17.10 10.42
C LYS A 831 -18.74 -18.33 9.65
N SER A 832 -18.58 -19.51 10.21
CA SER A 832 -19.15 -20.78 9.71
C SER A 832 -19.81 -21.56 10.85
N ARG A 833 -20.90 -22.29 10.55
CA ARG A 833 -21.66 -23.08 11.54
C ARG A 833 -20.80 -24.10 12.29
N TYR A 834 -19.74 -24.61 11.66
CA TYR A 834 -18.84 -25.61 12.26
C TYR A 834 -17.72 -25.00 13.13
N ASN A 835 -17.34 -23.73 12.91
CA ASN A 835 -16.15 -23.12 13.53
C ASN A 835 -16.47 -22.16 14.69
N ALA A 836 -17.73 -22.10 15.15
CA ALA A 836 -18.18 -21.14 16.16
C ALA A 836 -17.34 -21.18 17.46
N SER A 837 -17.08 -22.37 18.01
CA SER A 837 -16.27 -22.53 19.23
C SER A 837 -14.80 -22.14 19.02
N GLN A 838 -14.21 -22.46 17.86
CA GLN A 838 -12.84 -22.06 17.54
C GLN A 838 -12.72 -20.53 17.39
N ARG A 839 -13.71 -19.90 16.76
CA ARG A 839 -13.81 -18.44 16.63
C ARG A 839 -13.94 -17.76 18.00
N GLN A 840 -14.72 -18.31 18.94
CA GLN A 840 -14.81 -17.81 20.32
C GLN A 840 -13.45 -17.90 21.06
N VAL A 841 -12.72 -19.03 20.93
CA VAL A 841 -11.38 -19.18 21.52
C VAL A 841 -10.38 -18.19 20.89
N ALA A 842 -10.47 -17.94 19.58
CA ALA A 842 -9.65 -16.93 18.90
C ALA A 842 -9.93 -15.51 19.43
N PHE A 843 -11.20 -15.14 19.65
CA PHE A 843 -11.55 -13.85 20.27
C PHE A 843 -11.06 -13.73 21.71
N LYS A 844 -11.19 -14.76 22.57
CA LYS A 844 -10.65 -14.70 23.94
C LYS A 844 -9.14 -14.45 23.92
N LYS A 845 -8.38 -15.18 23.09
CA LYS A 845 -6.93 -14.97 22.90
C LYS A 845 -6.58 -13.61 22.28
N PHE A 846 -7.47 -13.01 21.49
CA PHE A 846 -7.28 -11.67 20.94
C PHE A 846 -7.47 -10.60 22.03
N PHE A 847 -8.61 -10.62 22.72
CA PHE A 847 -8.90 -9.70 23.82
C PHE A 847 -7.89 -9.80 24.98
N GLU A 848 -7.39 -11.00 25.29
CA GLU A 848 -6.30 -11.21 26.25
C GLU A 848 -5.03 -10.42 25.89
N ALA A 849 -4.63 -10.42 24.62
CA ALA A 849 -3.47 -9.64 24.16
C ALA A 849 -3.75 -8.13 24.14
N VAL A 850 -4.96 -7.70 23.78
CA VAL A 850 -5.35 -6.28 23.84
C VAL A 850 -5.36 -5.78 25.29
N LYS A 851 -5.88 -6.57 26.24
CA LYS A 851 -5.83 -6.27 27.68
C LYS A 851 -4.40 -6.18 28.20
N ALA A 852 -3.52 -7.14 27.85
CA ALA A 852 -2.13 -7.14 28.27
C ALA A 852 -1.35 -5.93 27.74
N ALA A 853 -1.50 -5.60 26.45
CA ALA A 853 -0.86 -4.45 25.85
C ALA A 853 -1.43 -3.11 26.36
N LEU A 854 -2.72 -3.03 26.68
CA LEU A 854 -3.34 -1.86 27.29
C LEU A 854 -2.73 -1.57 28.67
N LEU A 855 -2.63 -2.58 29.52
CA LEU A 855 -2.01 -2.47 30.85
C LEU A 855 -0.51 -2.14 30.82
N LEU A 856 0.19 -2.50 29.73
CA LEU A 856 1.63 -2.23 29.57
C LEU A 856 1.92 -0.81 29.03
N ASN A 857 1.03 -0.26 28.20
CA ASN A 857 1.30 0.95 27.41
C ASN A 857 0.50 2.20 27.80
N VAL A 858 -0.47 2.08 28.73
CA VAL A 858 -1.31 3.18 29.17
C VAL A 858 -1.19 3.34 30.69
N ASN A 859 -0.60 4.45 31.13
CA ASN A 859 -0.69 4.86 32.53
C ASN A 859 -2.09 5.47 32.76
N PHE A 860 -2.90 4.80 33.56
CA PHE A 860 -4.27 5.24 33.84
C PHE A 860 -4.34 6.48 34.74
N ASP A 861 -3.31 6.77 35.51
CA ASP A 861 -3.35 7.88 36.48
C ASP A 861 -3.15 9.24 35.79
N VAL A 862 -2.28 9.27 34.76
CA VAL A 862 -2.05 10.42 33.86
C VAL A 862 -3.24 10.65 32.91
N VAL A 863 -3.70 9.59 32.24
CA VAL A 863 -4.66 9.72 31.13
C VAL A 863 -6.05 10.10 31.63
N LYS A 864 -6.62 11.20 31.10
CA LYS A 864 -7.94 11.73 31.52
C LYS A 864 -9.09 10.80 31.10
N CYS A 865 -9.04 10.22 29.89
CA CYS A 865 -9.98 9.17 29.47
C CYS A 865 -9.41 8.18 28.44
N VAL A 866 -10.02 6.99 28.37
CA VAL A 866 -9.60 5.86 27.53
C VAL A 866 -10.72 5.48 26.57
N LEU A 867 -10.54 5.74 25.28
CA LEU A 867 -11.50 5.38 24.24
C LEU A 867 -11.35 3.92 23.83
N ILE A 868 -12.47 3.22 23.64
CA ILE A 868 -12.52 1.91 23.00
C ILE A 868 -13.44 2.03 21.78
N ALA A 869 -12.86 1.92 20.58
CA ALA A 869 -13.56 2.15 19.33
C ALA A 869 -13.53 0.92 18.42
N SER A 870 -14.67 0.61 17.79
CA SER A 870 -14.77 -0.47 16.81
C SER A 870 -15.96 -0.33 15.85
N PRO A 871 -15.88 -0.92 14.64
CA PRO A 871 -17.05 -1.21 13.83
C PRO A 871 -17.90 -2.30 14.48
N GLY A 872 -19.18 -1.98 14.68
CA GLY A 872 -20.14 -2.84 15.38
C GLY A 872 -19.76 -3.11 16.85
N PHE A 873 -20.25 -4.26 17.35
CA PHE A 873 -20.31 -4.58 18.78
C PHE A 873 -19.00 -5.10 19.41
N LEU A 874 -17.85 -4.96 18.75
CA LEU A 874 -16.59 -5.56 19.22
C LEU A 874 -16.05 -4.86 20.47
N ARG A 875 -16.18 -3.53 20.53
CA ARG A 875 -15.91 -2.67 21.70
C ARG A 875 -16.69 -3.13 22.93
N ASP A 876 -17.97 -3.49 22.76
CA ASP A 876 -18.88 -3.83 23.86
C ASP A 876 -18.55 -5.22 24.39
N GLN A 877 -18.19 -6.16 23.49
CA GLN A 877 -17.67 -7.48 23.85
C GLN A 877 -16.31 -7.40 24.55
N PHE A 878 -15.40 -6.53 24.10
CA PHE A 878 -14.12 -6.31 24.77
C PHE A 878 -14.28 -5.64 26.14
N PHE A 879 -15.16 -4.65 26.26
CA PHE A 879 -15.48 -4.01 27.54
C PHE A 879 -16.12 -4.98 28.53
N ALA A 880 -17.06 -5.82 28.09
CA ALA A 880 -17.60 -6.91 28.89
C ALA A 880 -16.51 -7.91 29.31
N TYR A 881 -15.55 -8.23 28.43
CA TYR A 881 -14.41 -9.10 28.74
C TYR A 881 -13.47 -8.49 29.80
N LEU A 882 -13.15 -7.19 29.70
CA LEU A 882 -12.35 -6.46 30.68
C LEU A 882 -12.91 -6.55 32.11
N TYR A 883 -14.24 -6.67 32.25
CA TYR A 883 -14.95 -6.79 33.54
C TYR A 883 -15.59 -8.17 33.81
N SER A 884 -15.23 -9.19 33.03
CA SER A 884 -15.68 -10.58 33.25
C SER A 884 -14.90 -11.27 34.38
N GLU A 885 -15.41 -12.38 34.92
CA GLU A 885 -14.93 -12.96 36.20
C GLU A 885 -13.45 -13.38 36.22
N ASP A 886 -12.85 -13.74 35.07
CA ASP A 886 -11.40 -13.98 34.93
C ASP A 886 -10.55 -12.70 35.19
N SER A 887 -11.15 -11.51 35.09
CA SER A 887 -10.47 -10.22 35.16
C SER A 887 -10.45 -9.57 36.55
N SER A 888 -11.22 -10.07 37.51
CA SER A 888 -11.50 -9.44 38.83
C SER A 888 -10.31 -9.30 39.79
N LYS A 889 -9.07 -9.56 39.35
CA LYS A 889 -7.84 -9.47 40.15
C LYS A 889 -7.04 -8.17 39.94
N ASN A 890 -7.41 -7.34 38.96
CA ASN A 890 -6.66 -6.13 38.60
C ASN A 890 -7.41 -4.87 39.06
N GLU A 891 -7.15 -4.44 40.30
CA GLU A 891 -7.78 -3.25 40.92
C GLU A 891 -7.68 -1.98 40.05
N VAL A 892 -6.55 -1.79 39.35
CA VAL A 892 -6.29 -0.65 38.45
C VAL A 892 -7.41 -0.45 37.40
N LEU A 893 -7.98 -1.53 36.85
CA LEU A 893 -9.06 -1.45 35.86
C LEU A 893 -10.44 -1.21 36.48
N LEU A 894 -10.64 -1.60 37.73
CA LEU A 894 -11.87 -1.37 38.49
C LEU A 894 -11.95 0.09 38.95
N ASN A 895 -10.86 0.59 39.53
CA ASN A 895 -10.76 1.97 40.02
C ASN A 895 -10.91 2.99 38.87
N ASN A 896 -10.33 2.72 37.70
CA ASN A 896 -10.40 3.61 36.54
C ASN A 896 -11.60 3.34 35.60
N LYS A 897 -12.62 2.57 36.02
CA LYS A 897 -13.77 2.20 35.17
C LYS A 897 -14.53 3.40 34.59
N SER A 898 -14.59 4.52 35.32
CA SER A 898 -15.23 5.77 34.89
C SER A 898 -14.50 6.51 33.76
N LYS A 899 -13.21 6.22 33.54
CA LYS A 899 -12.39 6.83 32.48
C LYS A 899 -12.63 6.20 31.10
N PHE A 900 -13.23 5.02 31.03
CA PHE A 900 -13.48 4.32 29.76
C PHE A 900 -14.69 4.89 29.01
N ILE A 901 -14.56 5.05 27.69
CA ILE A 901 -15.62 5.54 26.79
C ILE A 901 -15.73 4.59 25.60
N LEU A 902 -16.93 4.08 25.32
CA LEU A 902 -17.19 3.23 24.16
C LEU A 902 -17.63 4.10 22.99
N VAL A 903 -16.99 3.94 21.83
CA VAL A 903 -17.21 4.77 20.63
C VAL A 903 -17.44 3.89 19.42
N GLN A 904 -18.33 4.30 18.52
CA GLN A 904 -18.44 3.67 17.21
C GLN A 904 -17.37 4.20 16.27
N SER A 905 -16.83 3.32 15.41
CA SER A 905 -16.00 3.70 14.28
C SER A 905 -16.39 2.92 13.03
N THR A 906 -16.08 3.44 11.85
CA THR A 906 -16.18 2.74 10.57
C THR A 906 -15.14 1.63 10.43
N THR A 907 -13.94 1.78 10.99
CA THR A 907 -12.83 0.82 10.85
C THR A 907 -12.04 0.60 12.16
N GLY A 908 -11.19 -0.43 12.16
CA GLY A 908 -10.24 -0.74 13.24
C GLY A 908 -8.85 -0.11 13.08
N HIS A 909 -8.67 0.87 12.19
CA HIS A 909 -7.36 1.43 11.83
C HIS A 909 -7.13 2.83 12.42
N LYS A 910 -5.87 3.29 12.49
CA LYS A 910 -5.50 4.63 13.03
C LYS A 910 -6.30 5.79 12.43
N HIS A 911 -6.68 5.73 11.14
CA HIS A 911 -7.46 6.79 10.49
C HIS A 911 -8.86 6.99 11.09
N ALA A 912 -9.44 5.96 11.74
CA ALA A 912 -10.73 6.08 12.42
C ALA A 912 -10.68 7.09 13.60
N LEU A 913 -9.49 7.44 14.10
CA LEU A 913 -9.34 8.48 15.13
C LEU A 913 -9.89 9.83 14.67
N LYS A 914 -9.96 10.12 13.36
CA LYS A 914 -10.61 11.34 12.85
C LYS A 914 -12.13 11.32 13.10
N GLU A 915 -12.80 10.24 12.72
CA GLU A 915 -14.23 10.01 13.00
C GLU A 915 -14.54 10.01 14.50
N ILE A 916 -13.68 9.37 15.29
CA ILE A 916 -13.84 9.23 16.74
C ILE A 916 -13.75 10.58 17.45
N LEU A 917 -12.73 11.40 17.16
CA LEU A 917 -12.50 12.67 17.86
C LEU A 917 -13.57 13.72 17.58
N ASN A 918 -14.14 13.72 16.37
CA ASN A 918 -15.23 14.61 15.97
C ASN A 918 -16.59 14.25 16.63
N ASN A 919 -16.66 13.18 17.45
CA ASN A 919 -17.89 12.84 18.16
C ASN A 919 -18.16 13.85 19.29
N PRO A 920 -19.34 14.52 19.33
CA PRO A 920 -19.62 15.58 20.30
C PRO A 920 -19.59 15.10 21.76
N ALA A 921 -19.91 13.83 22.04
CA ALA A 921 -19.83 13.26 23.38
C ALA A 921 -18.38 13.15 23.90
N ILE A 922 -17.38 13.20 23.01
CA ILE A 922 -15.96 13.22 23.34
C ILE A 922 -15.43 14.66 23.33
N SER A 923 -15.82 15.48 22.35
CA SER A 923 -15.50 16.91 22.27
C SER A 923 -15.95 17.72 23.51
N ALA A 924 -17.02 17.27 24.18
CA ALA A 924 -17.48 17.79 25.48
C ALA A 924 -16.54 17.45 26.66
N LYS A 925 -15.90 16.26 26.65
CA LYS A 925 -14.93 15.83 27.67
C LYS A 925 -13.50 16.31 27.39
N LEU A 926 -13.16 16.55 26.13
CA LEU A 926 -11.88 17.12 25.69
C LEU A 926 -11.88 18.66 25.66
N LYS A 927 -12.89 19.32 26.25
CA LYS A 927 -13.15 20.75 26.09
C LYS A 927 -11.93 21.65 26.40
N ASP A 928 -11.08 21.21 27.33
CA ASP A 928 -9.94 21.97 27.85
C ASP A 928 -8.58 21.51 27.27
N THR A 929 -8.56 20.75 26.16
CA THR A 929 -7.33 20.28 25.48
C THR A 929 -6.99 21.14 24.26
N LYS A 930 -5.69 21.30 23.93
CA LYS A 930 -5.26 22.09 22.75
C LYS A 930 -5.76 21.45 21.46
N ALA A 931 -5.70 20.12 21.36
CA ALA A 931 -6.17 19.36 20.20
C ALA A 931 -7.68 19.56 19.92
N ALA A 932 -8.52 19.69 20.95
CA ALA A 932 -9.94 20.01 20.76
C ALA A 932 -10.15 21.46 20.31
N GLY A 933 -9.32 22.41 20.77
CA GLY A 933 -9.32 23.79 20.29
C GLY A 933 -8.92 23.92 18.81
N GLU A 934 -7.90 23.16 18.38
CA GLU A 934 -7.50 23.05 16.96
C GLU A 934 -8.60 22.43 16.11
N THR A 935 -9.19 21.31 16.55
CA THR A 935 -10.26 20.62 15.81
C THR A 935 -11.48 21.54 15.64
N LYS A 936 -11.92 22.22 16.71
CA LYS A 936 -13.03 23.19 16.65
C LYS A 936 -12.74 24.39 15.74
N ALA A 937 -11.50 24.86 15.70
CA ALA A 937 -11.11 25.95 14.79
C ALA A 937 -11.18 25.53 13.31
N LEU A 938 -10.82 24.28 13.01
CA LEU A 938 -10.90 23.71 11.66
C LEU A 938 -12.34 23.35 11.26
N GLU A 939 -13.14 22.83 12.19
CA GLU A 939 -14.58 22.62 12.02
C GLU A 939 -15.30 23.95 11.72
N ALA A 940 -15.07 24.99 12.53
CA ALA A 940 -15.63 26.32 12.32
C ALA A 940 -15.17 26.98 11.00
N PHE A 941 -13.98 26.65 10.49
CA PHE A 941 -13.53 27.07 9.17
C PHE A 941 -14.32 26.36 8.05
N HIS A 942 -14.51 25.04 8.13
CA HIS A 942 -15.33 24.30 7.15
C HIS A 942 -16.81 24.72 7.20
N GLU A 943 -17.37 24.97 8.39
CA GLU A 943 -18.74 25.49 8.53
C GLU A 943 -18.88 26.88 7.91
N MET A 944 -17.90 27.78 8.09
CA MET A 944 -17.89 29.09 7.46
C MET A 944 -17.83 28.96 5.93
N LEU A 945 -16.96 28.09 5.40
CA LEU A 945 -16.81 27.85 3.96
C LEU A 945 -18.09 27.29 3.30
N LEU A 946 -18.96 26.61 4.06
CA LEU A 946 -20.26 26.12 3.62
C LEU A 946 -21.41 27.14 3.78
N GLN A 947 -21.25 28.16 4.62
CA GLN A 947 -22.29 29.17 4.91
C GLN A 947 -22.05 30.50 4.17
N ASP A 948 -20.79 30.95 4.08
CA ASP A 948 -20.37 32.27 3.63
C ASP A 948 -18.89 32.18 3.16
N ALA A 949 -18.69 31.72 1.92
CA ALA A 949 -17.37 31.43 1.34
C ALA A 949 -16.42 32.63 1.39
N ASN A 950 -16.95 33.83 1.15
CA ASN A 950 -16.30 35.14 1.26
C ASN A 950 -15.69 35.46 2.65
N ARG A 951 -15.88 34.58 3.64
CA ARG A 951 -15.33 34.68 5.00
C ARG A 951 -14.37 33.55 5.40
N ALA A 952 -14.04 32.65 4.46
CA ALA A 952 -13.25 31.45 4.71
C ALA A 952 -12.14 31.26 3.66
N PHE A 953 -11.12 32.10 3.70
CA PHE A 953 -10.03 32.08 2.73
C PHE A 953 -8.96 31.01 3.08
N TYR A 954 -8.42 30.35 2.05
CA TYR A 954 -7.31 29.40 2.16
C TYR A 954 -6.28 29.63 1.07
N GLY A 955 -5.04 29.19 1.30
CA GLY A 955 -3.89 29.48 0.44
C GLY A 955 -3.27 30.86 0.69
N ILE A 956 -1.96 30.99 0.43
CA ILE A 956 -1.18 32.14 0.90
C ILE A 956 -1.57 33.47 0.25
N LYS A 957 -1.87 33.52 -1.06
CA LYS A 957 -2.31 34.74 -1.76
C LYS A 957 -3.53 35.37 -1.07
N HIS A 958 -4.59 34.58 -0.88
CA HIS A 958 -5.85 35.04 -0.29
C HIS A 958 -5.70 35.43 1.18
N VAL A 959 -4.97 34.64 1.97
CA VAL A 959 -4.76 34.92 3.39
C VAL A 959 -3.89 36.15 3.62
N GLU A 960 -2.90 36.44 2.77
CA GLU A 960 -2.16 37.70 2.85
C GLU A 960 -3.01 38.92 2.48
N HIS A 961 -3.82 38.83 1.41
CA HIS A 961 -4.75 39.91 1.05
C HIS A 961 -5.77 40.20 2.17
N ALA A 962 -6.32 39.16 2.79
CA ALA A 962 -7.18 39.29 3.97
C ALA A 962 -6.45 39.91 5.18
N ASN A 963 -5.13 39.70 5.32
CA ASN A 963 -4.29 40.28 6.36
C ASN A 963 -3.94 41.76 6.09
N GLU A 964 -3.74 42.15 4.82
CA GLU A 964 -3.58 43.56 4.41
C GLU A 964 -4.83 44.38 4.74
N LEU A 965 -6.00 43.80 4.50
CA LEU A 965 -7.31 44.38 4.84
C LEU A 965 -7.66 44.27 6.34
N LEU A 966 -6.75 43.77 7.19
CA LEU A 966 -6.93 43.63 8.64
C LEU A 966 -8.16 42.77 9.05
N SER A 967 -8.63 41.92 8.14
CA SER A 967 -9.92 41.23 8.27
C SER A 967 -9.86 39.92 9.06
N ILE A 968 -8.67 39.37 9.30
CA ILE A 968 -8.51 38.04 9.91
C ILE A 968 -8.99 38.04 11.36
N LYS A 969 -9.90 37.10 11.67
CA LYS A 969 -10.33 36.77 13.05
C LYS A 969 -9.43 35.68 13.63
N THR A 970 -9.30 34.57 12.90
CA THR A 970 -8.54 33.38 13.33
C THR A 970 -7.70 32.87 12.15
N LEU A 971 -6.38 32.84 12.32
CA LEU A 971 -5.42 32.26 11.38
C LEU A 971 -5.10 30.81 11.78
N LEU A 972 -5.25 29.89 10.85
CA LEU A 972 -4.87 28.48 10.96
C LEU A 972 -3.60 28.27 10.12
N ILE A 973 -2.50 27.82 10.74
CA ILE A 973 -1.23 27.60 10.03
C ILE A 973 -0.56 26.29 10.45
N SER A 974 -0.10 25.50 9.47
CA SER A 974 0.59 24.23 9.69
C SER A 974 2.06 24.44 10.06
N ASP A 975 2.54 23.73 11.09
CA ASP A 975 3.91 23.88 11.58
C ASP A 975 4.99 23.43 10.58
N ALA A 976 4.63 22.66 9.56
CA ALA A 976 5.51 22.28 8.47
C ALA A 976 6.01 23.48 7.64
N LEU A 977 5.23 24.56 7.54
CA LEU A 977 5.59 25.74 6.74
C LEU A 977 6.74 26.54 7.37
N PHE A 978 6.96 26.44 8.68
CA PHE A 978 8.13 27.03 9.34
C PHE A 978 9.41 26.20 9.18
N ARG A 979 9.33 25.02 8.55
CA ARG A 979 10.47 24.14 8.23
C ARG A 979 10.94 24.27 6.78
N SER A 980 10.47 25.26 6.01
CA SER A 980 10.94 25.47 4.63
C SER A 980 12.42 25.84 4.61
N MET A 981 13.20 25.15 3.76
CA MET A 981 14.62 25.46 3.51
C MET A 981 14.81 26.88 2.94
N ASP A 982 13.82 27.37 2.21
CA ASP A 982 13.74 28.74 1.73
C ASP A 982 13.46 29.70 2.90
N PHE A 983 14.45 30.55 3.21
CA PHE A 983 14.38 31.59 4.23
C PHE A 983 13.34 32.68 3.92
N VAL A 984 13.14 33.03 2.64
CA VAL A 984 12.17 34.05 2.22
C VAL A 984 10.76 33.53 2.46
N LYS A 985 10.45 32.30 2.04
CA LYS A 985 9.15 31.65 2.29
C LYS A 985 8.92 31.46 3.80
N ARG A 986 9.94 31.07 4.58
CA ARG A 986 9.85 31.01 6.06
C ARG A 986 9.56 32.39 6.69
N SER A 987 10.30 33.42 6.28
CA SER A 987 10.20 34.79 6.81
C SER A 987 8.84 35.41 6.50
N ARG A 988 8.27 35.14 5.32
CA ARG A 988 6.91 35.50 4.91
C ARG A 988 5.86 34.96 5.89
N TYR A 989 5.85 33.65 6.17
CA TYR A 989 4.92 33.05 7.14
C TYR A 989 5.10 33.55 8.58
N VAL A 990 6.35 33.79 9.03
CA VAL A 990 6.62 34.38 10.35
C VAL A 990 6.10 35.83 10.43
N SER A 991 6.30 36.63 9.37
CA SER A 991 5.81 38.01 9.30
C SER A 991 4.29 38.09 9.30
N LEU A 992 3.61 37.17 8.61
CA LEU A 992 2.15 37.02 8.62
C LEU A 992 1.64 36.72 10.04
N VAL A 993 2.24 35.76 10.76
CA VAL A 993 1.88 35.44 12.15
C VAL A 993 2.10 36.62 13.09
N GLU A 994 3.21 37.35 12.93
CA GLU A 994 3.44 38.57 13.71
C GLU A 994 2.41 39.67 13.38
N SER A 995 2.03 39.83 12.11
CA SER A 995 1.06 40.85 11.66
C SER A 995 -0.33 40.58 12.23
N VAL A 996 -0.86 39.36 12.07
CA VAL A 996 -2.17 38.96 12.62
C VAL A 996 -2.22 39.15 14.14
N LYS A 997 -1.14 38.82 14.86
CA LYS A 997 -1.07 39.05 16.32
C LYS A 997 -1.06 40.53 16.71
N LYS A 998 -0.32 41.37 15.96
CA LYS A 998 -0.34 42.84 16.15
C LYS A 998 -1.73 43.45 15.88
N GLN A 999 -2.53 42.82 15.01
CA GLN A 999 -3.93 43.17 14.72
C GLN A 999 -4.96 42.57 15.71
N GLY A 1000 -4.51 41.84 16.75
CA GLY A 1000 -5.38 41.16 17.71
C GLY A 1000 -6.17 39.97 17.15
N GLY A 1001 -5.73 39.39 16.02
CA GLY A 1001 -6.27 38.14 15.51
C GLY A 1001 -5.71 36.93 16.26
N GLU A 1002 -6.52 35.89 16.41
CA GLU A 1002 -6.11 34.63 17.05
C GLU A 1002 -5.28 33.79 16.06
N VAL A 1003 -4.17 33.19 16.51
CA VAL A 1003 -3.35 32.29 15.68
C VAL A 1003 -3.34 30.89 16.29
N LYS A 1004 -3.67 29.88 15.49
CA LYS A 1004 -3.56 28.45 15.82
C LYS A 1004 -2.48 27.80 14.95
N ILE A 1005 -1.44 27.28 15.59
CA ILE A 1005 -0.35 26.56 14.93
C ILE A 1005 -0.60 25.06 15.05
N PHE A 1006 -1.04 24.44 13.96
CA PHE A 1006 -1.42 23.03 13.87
C PHE A 1006 -0.18 22.14 13.70
N SER A 1007 -0.10 21.04 14.45
CA SER A 1007 0.96 20.03 14.28
C SER A 1007 0.73 19.18 13.03
N SER A 1008 1.71 19.14 12.14
CA SER A 1008 1.74 18.20 11.00
C SER A 1008 1.90 16.71 11.39
N LEU A 1009 2.02 16.39 12.68
CA LEU A 1009 1.93 15.02 13.22
C LEU A 1009 0.59 14.73 13.94
N HIS A 1010 -0.32 15.72 13.97
CA HIS A 1010 -1.69 15.56 14.46
C HIS A 1010 -2.71 15.52 13.30
N LEU A 1011 -3.84 14.88 13.56
CA LEU A 1011 -4.86 14.53 12.56
C LEU A 1011 -5.52 15.76 11.91
N SER A 1012 -5.59 16.88 12.66
CA SER A 1012 -6.06 18.20 12.23
C SER A 1012 -5.05 18.92 11.33
N GLY A 1013 -3.75 18.86 11.65
CA GLY A 1013 -2.70 19.46 10.82
C GLY A 1013 -2.47 18.73 9.51
N GLU A 1014 -2.70 17.40 9.47
CA GLU A 1014 -2.83 16.66 8.20
C GLU A 1014 -3.96 17.21 7.32
N GLN A 1015 -5.12 17.56 7.90
CA GLN A 1015 -6.26 18.10 7.15
C GLN A 1015 -5.96 19.51 6.62
N LEU A 1016 -5.42 20.40 7.45
CA LEU A 1016 -5.00 21.73 7.02
C LEU A 1016 -3.91 21.68 5.93
N ALA A 1017 -3.01 20.69 5.98
CA ALA A 1017 -1.97 20.50 4.95
C ALA A 1017 -2.56 20.17 3.56
N TYR A 1018 -3.66 19.41 3.48
CA TYR A 1018 -4.35 19.18 2.20
C TYR A 1018 -4.95 20.47 1.60
N MET A 1019 -5.17 21.52 2.41
CA MET A 1019 -5.66 22.83 1.97
C MET A 1019 -4.52 23.85 1.73
N GLY A 1020 -3.28 23.38 1.52
CA GLY A 1020 -2.11 24.25 1.34
C GLY A 1020 -1.47 24.75 2.63
N GLY A 1021 -1.92 24.28 3.80
CA GLY A 1021 -1.28 24.52 5.09
C GLY A 1021 -1.56 25.87 5.75
N VAL A 1022 -2.29 26.79 5.08
CA VAL A 1022 -2.74 28.07 5.65
C VAL A 1022 -4.21 28.33 5.30
N ALA A 1023 -5.00 28.68 6.30
CA ALA A 1023 -6.39 29.11 6.17
C ALA A 1023 -6.74 30.22 7.18
N ALA A 1024 -7.77 31.02 6.90
CA ALA A 1024 -8.20 32.11 7.78
C ALA A 1024 -9.73 32.24 7.81
N ILE A 1025 -10.27 32.41 9.03
CA ILE A 1025 -11.67 32.81 9.26
C ILE A 1025 -11.70 34.34 9.39
N LEU A 1026 -12.58 35.00 8.64
CA LEU A 1026 -12.63 36.46 8.56
C LEU A 1026 -13.71 37.09 9.47
N ARG A 1027 -13.41 38.31 9.96
CA ARG A 1027 -14.31 39.13 10.79
C ARG A 1027 -15.54 39.58 10.00
N TYR A 1028 -15.37 39.85 8.71
CA TYR A 1028 -16.36 40.32 7.75
C TYR A 1028 -16.04 39.73 6.35
N PRO A 1029 -17.01 39.65 5.42
CA PRO A 1029 -16.75 39.11 4.07
C PRO A 1029 -15.88 40.04 3.23
N ILE A 1030 -15.06 39.44 2.37
CA ILE A 1030 -14.31 40.11 1.31
C ILE A 1030 -14.77 39.51 -0.04
N GLU A 1031 -14.82 40.31 -1.10
CA GLU A 1031 -15.08 39.81 -2.44
C GLU A 1031 -13.88 38.96 -2.90
N ASP A 1032 -14.14 37.77 -3.47
CA ASP A 1032 -13.05 36.90 -3.95
C ASP A 1032 -12.24 37.65 -5.02
N LEU A 1033 -10.91 37.48 -4.99
CA LEU A 1033 -10.09 37.87 -6.13
C LEU A 1033 -10.55 37.05 -7.33
N GLU A 1034 -10.85 37.71 -8.45
CA GLU A 1034 -11.16 37.00 -9.70
C GLU A 1034 -9.98 36.07 -10.05
N ASN A 1035 -10.27 34.91 -10.64
CA ASN A 1035 -9.27 33.86 -10.91
C ASN A 1035 -8.36 34.22 -12.09
N ASP A 1036 -7.58 35.28 -11.92
CA ASP A 1036 -6.36 35.52 -12.69
C ASP A 1036 -5.32 34.47 -12.27
N ASP A 1037 -5.44 33.30 -12.91
CA ASP A 1037 -4.42 32.24 -12.96
C ASP A 1037 -3.18 32.68 -13.78
N GLU A 1038 -2.83 33.98 -13.72
CA GLU A 1038 -1.48 34.41 -14.01
C GLU A 1038 -0.53 33.72 -13.02
N TYR A 1039 0.27 32.81 -13.58
CA TYR A 1039 1.49 32.30 -12.99
C TYR A 1039 2.44 33.49 -12.75
N ILE A 1040 2.30 34.14 -11.60
CA ILE A 1040 3.32 35.05 -11.07
C ILE A 1040 4.57 34.21 -10.83
N ASP A 1041 5.50 34.36 -11.78
CA ASP A 1041 6.78 33.69 -11.86
C ASP A 1041 7.59 33.81 -10.54
N ASP A 1042 8.27 32.73 -10.14
CA ASP A 1042 9.16 32.71 -8.96
C ASP A 1042 10.36 33.68 -9.15
N SER A 1043 10.55 34.30 -10.32
CA SER A 1043 11.56 35.35 -10.56
C SER A 1043 11.46 36.56 -9.63
N VAL A 1044 10.28 36.89 -9.07
CA VAL A 1044 10.16 37.91 -8.00
C VAL A 1044 10.85 37.46 -6.71
N VAL A 1045 10.89 36.14 -6.43
CA VAL A 1045 11.65 35.55 -5.34
C VAL A 1045 13.15 35.53 -5.67
N GLU A 1046 13.53 35.28 -6.93
CA GLU A 1046 14.93 35.42 -7.37
C GLU A 1046 15.47 36.85 -7.22
N GLU A 1047 14.69 37.88 -7.55
CA GLU A 1047 15.09 39.28 -7.36
C GLU A 1047 15.38 39.60 -5.88
N LEU A 1048 14.56 39.07 -4.96
CA LEU A 1048 14.70 39.31 -3.53
C LEU A 1048 15.85 38.51 -2.91
N THR A 1049 16.11 37.28 -3.35
CA THR A 1049 17.30 36.51 -2.94
C THR A 1049 18.59 37.16 -3.47
N LYS A 1050 18.64 37.54 -4.75
CA LYS A 1050 19.77 38.30 -5.34
C LYS A 1050 20.04 39.63 -4.61
N LYS A 1051 19.01 40.31 -4.09
CA LYS A 1051 19.17 41.51 -3.25
C LYS A 1051 19.65 41.21 -1.81
N HIS A 1052 19.48 39.98 -1.31
CA HIS A 1052 19.97 39.57 0.00
C HIS A 1052 21.42 39.06 -0.04
N ASP A 1053 21.77 38.24 -1.04
CA ASP A 1053 23.13 37.71 -1.22
C ASP A 1053 24.14 38.83 -1.51
N ASN A 1054 23.75 39.82 -2.31
CA ASN A 1054 24.55 41.03 -2.57
C ASN A 1054 24.76 41.93 -1.33
N LYS A 1055 24.01 41.73 -0.23
CA LYS A 1055 24.29 42.41 1.05
C LYS A 1055 25.28 41.64 1.91
N ASN A 1056 25.20 40.30 1.94
CA ASN A 1056 26.10 39.48 2.76
C ASN A 1056 27.54 39.45 2.21
N ASN A 1057 27.73 39.77 0.92
CA ASN A 1057 29.07 39.94 0.33
C ASN A 1057 29.76 41.28 0.66
N HIS A 1058 29.15 42.16 1.49
CA HIS A 1058 29.66 43.48 1.87
C HIS A 1058 29.59 43.76 3.39
N SER A 1059 29.66 42.71 4.22
CA SER A 1059 29.69 42.78 5.70
C SER A 1059 30.78 41.89 6.29
#